data_AF-A0ABD3MX38-F1
#
_entry.id   AF-A0ABD3MX38-F1
#
_cell.length_a   1.000
_cell.length_b   1.000
_cell.length_c   1.000
_cell.angle_alpha   90.00
_cell.angle_beta   90.00
_cell.angle_gamma   90.00
#
_symmetry.space_group_name_H-M   'P 1'
#
loop_
_entity.id
_entity.type
_entity.pdbx_description
1 polymer ?
#
loop_
_entity_poly.entity_id
_entity_poly.type
_entity_poly.pdbx_seq_one_letter_code
_entity_poly.pdbx_strand_id
1 'polypeptide(L)'
;MNSFVTKLQFWKQDDASSGDEIFDKDATSLSHVGTAIHDCLRKHHNRHHHKMWNVTRGSIVENVQQTPKHLSKDDPEDSHSDWFPELMGELIAKTEYWCDVTSLGPPDGKFMECFKKGLATLAAKSVDKEKPVIVRMMFGNIAGMPVNCTAVIKALTADLPPDANIHLWVGAWRRGFSWNHSKLIAVDGVHLHTGGHNLWDKHYLACNPVHDLSIQLEGDVARDGHRYANQQWEFVERKQKTCVGCVVDMMPDGLPLVLKTRVTVSEWPEGVANVFPPMFTKEAVGETVTSRERSQANDVPLISIGRQGAMVYKARPSDDAILAMINSSNKIIRMTLQDIGPVCVPGSKKSLPGLKWPKAYLTAIGKAIYERGVDVEIVLSNPNSIPGGLKGTEANYGNGWDCVDVAAEIIKRIQKSYGTVDDEKLRAMIAENLRICFIRHDKESKYQDGKSIGLHSKHFIVDDTCCYIGSQNLYMCDLAEWGIVIDDETEVQKIKANYFDPLWENSFTGQDVDVQLVMDGLKIDRDGKSKMFGAGQNEQAAAMMPHGHGEYYDMEDAAVEVEEGDEPVVGDNDDKDADGAVTAAASSKDNTDASVSEANVTSEGDVAAGSVAPEESNDQLSGVNKTKSEESAGEEKKEGEDGNDHPEVVQNESHEQSKLAKLQLDCNWCGMGEALNMNKALNMKEGDE
;
A
#
# COMPACT_ATOMS: atom_id res chain seq x y z
N MET A 1 28.77 28.49 -19.35
CA MET A 1 28.42 27.12 -18.91
C MET A 1 28.41 26.97 -17.39
N ASN A 2 29.42 27.45 -16.65
CA ASN A 2 29.43 27.34 -15.18
C ASN A 2 28.25 28.03 -14.47
N SER A 3 27.80 29.21 -14.92
CA SER A 3 26.62 29.89 -14.36
C SER A 3 25.29 29.15 -14.60
N PHE A 4 25.22 28.28 -15.63
CA PHE A 4 24.02 27.48 -15.93
C PHE A 4 23.97 26.22 -15.07
N VAL A 5 25.13 25.64 -14.75
CA VAL A 5 25.27 24.50 -13.83
C VAL A 5 25.00 24.93 -12.38
N THR A 6 25.44 26.12 -11.97
CA THR A 6 25.11 26.64 -10.62
C THR A 6 23.61 26.97 -10.47
N LYS A 7 22.93 27.41 -11.54
CA LYS A 7 21.46 27.60 -11.53
C LYS A 7 20.68 26.29 -11.54
N LEU A 8 21.26 25.18 -11.99
CA LEU A 8 20.65 23.85 -11.87
C LEU A 8 20.74 23.27 -10.44
N GLN A 9 21.72 23.71 -9.64
CA GLN A 9 21.79 23.37 -8.20
C GLN A 9 20.75 24.11 -7.33
N PHE A 10 20.21 25.24 -7.81
CA PHE A 10 19.19 26.04 -7.11
C PHE A 10 17.77 25.42 -7.10
N TRP A 11 17.57 24.24 -7.68
CA TRP A 11 16.26 23.56 -7.74
C TRP A 11 16.15 22.35 -6.82
N LYS A 12 17.13 22.12 -5.93
CA LYS A 12 16.89 21.28 -4.75
C LYS A 12 16.13 22.14 -3.74
N GLN A 13 14.81 22.13 -3.85
CA GLN A 13 13.96 22.65 -2.79
C GLN A 13 14.30 21.81 -1.55
N ASP A 14 14.85 22.45 -0.52
CA ASP A 14 15.21 21.78 0.72
C ASP A 14 13.95 21.20 1.37
N ASP A 15 13.78 19.89 1.22
CA ASP A 15 12.65 19.14 1.75
C ASP A 15 12.97 18.48 3.10
N ALA A 16 14.11 18.83 3.71
CA ALA A 16 14.46 18.43 5.06
C ALA A 16 13.48 19.05 6.09
N SER A 17 13.37 18.40 7.25
CA SER A 17 12.65 18.95 8.41
C SER A 17 13.12 20.38 8.73
N SER A 18 12.23 21.25 9.22
CA SER A 18 12.70 22.46 9.91
C SER A 18 13.27 22.17 11.30
N GLY A 19 12.99 20.98 11.86
CA GLY A 19 13.35 20.61 13.23
C GLY A 19 12.35 21.10 14.27
N ASP A 20 11.44 22.00 13.92
CA ASP A 20 10.38 22.49 14.81
C ASP A 20 9.31 21.42 15.02
N GLU A 21 8.98 21.11 16.27
CA GLU A 21 7.92 20.15 16.57
C GLU A 21 6.54 20.74 16.26
N ILE A 22 5.67 19.93 15.65
CA ILE A 22 4.27 20.29 15.38
C ILE A 22 3.37 19.76 16.50
N PHE A 23 2.37 20.56 16.87
CA PHE A 23 1.27 20.15 17.74
C PHE A 23 0.06 19.71 16.92
N ASP A 24 -0.39 18.48 17.13
CA ASP A 24 -1.63 17.95 16.55
C ASP A 24 -2.69 17.78 17.62
N LYS A 25 -3.76 18.58 17.51
CA LYS A 25 -4.90 18.51 18.43
C LYS A 25 -5.59 17.14 18.43
N ASP A 26 -5.49 16.40 17.32
CA ASP A 26 -6.16 15.11 17.13
C ASP A 26 -5.25 13.94 17.56
N ALA A 27 -3.97 14.21 17.86
CA ALA A 27 -3.00 13.25 18.42
C ALA A 27 -3.22 13.04 19.93
N THR A 28 -4.46 12.69 20.28
CA THR A 28 -4.87 12.36 21.65
C THR A 28 -5.24 10.88 21.72
N SER A 29 -4.87 10.23 22.81
CA SER A 29 -5.16 8.81 23.06
C SER A 29 -4.54 7.86 22.04
N LEU A 30 -3.36 8.23 21.50
CA LEU A 30 -2.55 7.31 20.70
C LEU A 30 -1.98 6.20 21.61
N SER A 31 -1.86 4.99 21.09
CA SER A 31 -1.11 3.90 21.73
C SER A 31 0.39 4.23 21.77
N HIS A 32 1.20 3.35 22.35
CA HIS A 32 2.66 3.53 22.30
C HIS A 32 3.20 3.47 20.85
N VAL A 33 2.54 2.70 19.98
CA VAL A 33 2.91 2.59 18.56
C VAL A 33 2.54 3.87 17.82
N GLY A 34 1.30 4.34 17.94
CA GLY A 34 0.86 5.59 17.32
C GLY A 34 1.63 6.81 17.83
N THR A 35 1.96 6.84 19.13
CA THR A 35 2.82 7.88 19.71
C THR A 35 4.21 7.87 19.09
N ALA A 36 4.84 6.70 18.93
CA ALA A 36 6.15 6.60 18.30
C ALA A 36 6.13 7.08 16.83
N ILE A 37 5.06 6.77 16.09
CA ILE A 37 4.85 7.26 14.73
C ILE A 37 4.72 8.78 14.71
N HIS A 38 3.83 9.33 15.55
CA HIS A 38 3.60 10.78 15.63
C HIS A 38 4.86 11.54 16.01
N ASP A 39 5.60 11.07 17.02
CA ASP A 39 6.87 11.65 17.46
C ASP A 39 7.92 11.66 16.34
N CYS A 40 8.03 10.55 15.60
CA CYS A 40 8.92 10.48 14.44
C CYS A 40 8.53 11.52 13.37
N LEU A 41 7.26 11.55 12.99
CA LEU A 41 6.76 12.39 11.92
C LEU A 41 6.81 13.89 12.26
N ARG A 42 6.38 14.28 13.46
CA ARG A 42 6.38 15.70 13.89
C ARG A 42 7.79 16.26 14.04
N LYS A 43 8.80 15.41 14.29
CA LYS A 43 10.21 15.81 14.40
C LYS A 43 10.93 15.81 13.06
N HIS A 44 10.73 14.79 12.23
CA HIS A 44 11.53 14.56 11.02
C HIS A 44 10.84 14.97 9.72
N HIS A 45 9.52 15.18 9.73
CA HIS A 45 8.72 15.44 8.52
C HIS A 45 7.76 16.61 8.65
N ASN A 46 8.02 17.54 9.56
CA ASN A 46 7.12 18.66 9.87
C ASN A 46 6.69 19.52 8.65
N ARG A 47 7.57 19.76 7.66
CA ARG A 47 7.26 20.51 6.43
C ARG A 47 6.25 19.81 5.52
N HIS A 48 6.04 18.51 5.76
CA HIS A 48 5.15 17.65 4.97
C HIS A 48 3.87 17.28 5.71
N HIS A 49 3.65 17.87 6.88
CA HIS A 49 2.40 17.77 7.62
C HIS A 49 1.23 18.31 6.77
N HIS A 50 0.08 17.62 6.84
CA HIS A 50 -1.09 17.79 5.97
C HIS A 50 -0.86 17.56 4.47
N LYS A 51 0.30 17.03 4.04
CA LYS A 51 0.59 16.76 2.61
C LYS A 51 0.97 15.32 2.35
N MET A 52 1.88 14.78 3.18
CA MET A 52 2.32 13.39 3.12
C MET A 52 2.05 12.64 4.41
N TRP A 53 1.73 13.35 5.50
CA TRP A 53 1.23 12.71 6.71
C TRP A 53 0.37 13.68 7.52
N ASN A 54 -0.49 13.14 8.38
CA ASN A 54 -1.33 13.90 9.31
C ASN A 54 -1.91 12.97 10.38
N VAL A 55 -2.26 13.50 11.54
CA VAL A 55 -3.09 12.80 12.53
C VAL A 55 -4.51 13.37 12.48
N THR A 56 -5.48 12.49 12.27
CA THR A 56 -6.90 12.85 12.21
C THR A 56 -7.73 11.81 12.97
N ARG A 57 -9.06 11.96 12.92
CA ARG A 57 -9.98 10.96 13.43
C ARG A 57 -11.00 10.58 12.36
N GLY A 58 -11.49 9.35 12.45
CA GLY A 58 -12.51 8.82 11.57
C GLY A 58 -12.98 7.45 12.03
N SER A 59 -13.96 6.90 11.33
CA SER A 59 -14.54 5.60 11.60
C SER A 59 -14.31 4.66 10.43
N ILE A 60 -14.16 3.37 10.72
CA ILE A 60 -14.13 2.31 9.71
C ILE A 60 -15.56 2.04 9.27
N VAL A 61 -15.77 1.98 7.95
CA VAL A 61 -17.06 1.62 7.37
C VAL A 61 -17.09 0.11 7.18
N GLU A 62 -17.98 -0.55 7.90
CA GLU A 62 -18.14 -2.01 7.91
C GLU A 62 -16.84 -2.75 8.29
N ASN A 63 -16.45 -3.75 7.50
CA ASN A 63 -15.22 -4.52 7.67
C ASN A 63 -14.21 -4.18 6.56
N VAL A 64 -12.98 -4.63 6.74
CA VAL A 64 -11.98 -4.59 5.67
C VAL A 64 -12.44 -5.34 4.42
N GLN A 65 -12.05 -4.83 3.27
CA GLN A 65 -12.44 -5.28 1.94
C GLN A 65 -11.35 -6.17 1.38
N GLN A 66 -11.51 -7.49 1.55
CA GLN A 66 -10.58 -8.49 1.03
C GLN A 66 -11.16 -9.12 -0.25
N THR A 67 -10.32 -9.29 -1.27
CA THR A 67 -10.66 -10.08 -2.47
C THR A 67 -9.61 -11.18 -2.67
N PRO A 68 -10.00 -12.40 -3.08
CA PRO A 68 -11.36 -12.95 -2.97
C PRO A 68 -11.86 -12.95 -1.51
N LYS A 69 -13.18 -12.98 -1.31
CA LYS A 69 -13.77 -13.09 0.03
C LYS A 69 -13.59 -14.51 0.55
N HIS A 70 -13.14 -14.61 1.81
CA HIS A 70 -12.95 -15.85 2.55
C HIS A 70 -11.89 -16.77 1.97
N LEU A 71 -11.09 -17.38 2.84
CA LEU A 71 -10.17 -18.44 2.46
C LEU A 71 -10.92 -19.76 2.63
N SER A 72 -11.14 -20.43 1.50
CA SER A 72 -11.87 -21.69 1.37
C SER A 72 -10.94 -22.74 0.79
N LYS A 73 -11.24 -24.02 0.99
CA LYS A 73 -10.58 -25.12 0.28
C LYS A 73 -10.93 -25.13 -1.21
N ASP A 74 -12.13 -24.68 -1.54
CA ASP A 74 -12.63 -24.62 -2.91
C ASP A 74 -12.14 -23.34 -3.58
N ASP A 75 -11.79 -23.44 -4.87
CA ASP A 75 -11.42 -22.28 -5.68
C ASP A 75 -12.58 -21.27 -5.73
N PRO A 76 -12.30 -19.95 -5.74
CA PRO A 76 -13.35 -18.94 -5.85
C PRO A 76 -14.22 -19.13 -7.10
N GLU A 77 -15.55 -19.08 -6.92
CA GLU A 77 -16.50 -19.13 -8.03
C GLU A 77 -16.35 -17.91 -8.97
N ASP A 78 -16.87 -18.00 -10.20
CA ASP A 78 -16.97 -16.83 -11.07
C ASP A 78 -17.75 -15.70 -10.36
N SER A 79 -17.34 -14.45 -10.57
CA SER A 79 -17.95 -13.27 -9.94
C SER A 79 -17.78 -13.18 -8.40
N HIS A 80 -16.89 -13.98 -7.79
CA HIS A 80 -16.64 -13.99 -6.34
C HIS A 80 -16.39 -12.60 -5.71
N SER A 81 -15.82 -11.68 -6.48
CA SER A 81 -15.44 -10.33 -6.03
C SER A 81 -16.06 -9.19 -6.82
N ASP A 82 -17.12 -9.46 -7.58
CA ASP A 82 -17.83 -8.46 -8.39
C ASP A 82 -18.39 -7.29 -7.58
N TRP A 83 -18.70 -7.54 -6.30
CA TRP A 83 -19.12 -6.53 -5.33
C TRP A 83 -18.05 -5.43 -5.10
N PHE A 84 -16.77 -5.72 -5.34
CA PHE A 84 -15.67 -4.81 -5.02
C PHE A 84 -15.56 -3.64 -6.02
N PRO A 85 -15.55 -3.87 -7.35
CA PRO A 85 -15.76 -2.80 -8.33
C PRO A 85 -17.06 -2.03 -8.13
N GLU A 86 -18.15 -2.70 -7.77
CA GLU A 86 -19.46 -2.09 -7.52
C GLU A 86 -19.38 -1.10 -6.36
N LEU A 87 -18.76 -1.50 -5.23
CA LEU A 87 -18.50 -0.63 -4.09
C LEU A 87 -17.69 0.62 -4.47
N MET A 88 -16.65 0.48 -5.30
CA MET A 88 -15.87 1.63 -5.77
C MET A 88 -16.68 2.58 -6.66
N GLY A 89 -17.49 2.03 -7.56
CA GLY A 89 -18.40 2.80 -8.41
C GLY A 89 -19.46 3.54 -7.59
N GLU A 90 -20.02 2.89 -6.57
CA GLU A 90 -20.96 3.49 -5.62
C GLU A 90 -20.31 4.61 -4.80
N LEU A 91 -19.06 4.43 -4.37
CA LEU A 91 -18.32 5.48 -3.67
C LEU A 91 -18.13 6.71 -4.57
N ILE A 92 -17.75 6.54 -5.83
CA ILE A 92 -17.70 7.65 -6.80
C ILE A 92 -19.08 8.29 -6.95
N ALA A 93 -20.16 7.50 -7.00
CA ALA A 93 -21.53 8.00 -7.12
C ALA A 93 -22.03 8.80 -5.91
N LYS A 94 -21.37 8.70 -4.74
CA LYS A 94 -21.67 9.52 -3.55
C LYS A 94 -21.24 10.98 -3.71
N THR A 95 -20.39 11.30 -4.68
CA THR A 95 -19.82 12.65 -4.84
C THR A 95 -20.89 13.73 -4.98
N GLU A 96 -20.87 14.69 -4.07
CA GLU A 96 -21.62 15.93 -4.14
C GLU A 96 -20.85 17.02 -4.88
N TYR A 97 -19.55 17.14 -4.66
CA TYR A 97 -18.76 18.20 -5.27
C TYR A 97 -17.36 17.79 -5.72
N TRP A 98 -16.64 16.95 -4.96
CA TRP A 98 -15.23 16.66 -5.22
C TRP A 98 -14.89 15.18 -5.04
N CYS A 99 -14.29 14.58 -6.07
CA CYS A 99 -13.78 13.20 -6.05
C CYS A 99 -12.34 13.14 -6.56
N ASP A 100 -11.48 12.44 -5.82
CA ASP A 100 -10.12 12.10 -6.24
C ASP A 100 -9.96 10.58 -6.30
N VAL A 101 -9.42 10.08 -7.40
CA VAL A 101 -8.98 8.69 -7.55
C VAL A 101 -7.49 8.68 -7.84
N THR A 102 -6.74 7.82 -7.16
CA THR A 102 -5.36 7.47 -7.54
C THR A 102 -5.22 5.96 -7.65
N SER A 103 -4.44 5.48 -8.61
CA SER A 103 -4.10 4.06 -8.78
C SER A 103 -2.78 3.90 -9.53
N LEU A 104 -2.22 2.69 -9.59
CA LEU A 104 -1.09 2.39 -10.48
C LEU A 104 -1.50 2.52 -11.96
N GLY A 105 -2.61 1.89 -12.33
CA GLY A 105 -3.16 1.93 -13.69
C GLY A 105 -4.64 2.31 -13.70
N PRO A 106 -5.18 2.71 -14.87
CA PRO A 106 -6.59 3.00 -15.04
C PRO A 106 -7.46 1.76 -14.82
N PRO A 107 -8.76 1.94 -14.52
CA PRO A 107 -9.68 0.82 -14.43
C PRO A 107 -9.86 0.12 -15.78
N ASP A 108 -9.98 -1.20 -15.77
CA ASP A 108 -10.40 -2.01 -16.91
C ASP A 108 -11.61 -2.89 -16.56
N GLY A 109 -12.13 -3.62 -17.56
CA GLY A 109 -13.22 -4.59 -17.38
C GLY A 109 -14.37 -4.08 -16.50
N LYS A 110 -14.76 -4.88 -15.50
CA LYS A 110 -15.84 -4.53 -14.57
C LYS A 110 -15.54 -3.31 -13.69
N PHE A 111 -14.27 -3.00 -13.39
CA PHE A 111 -13.92 -1.73 -12.72
C PHE A 111 -14.28 -0.53 -13.59
N MET A 112 -13.93 -0.56 -14.88
CA MET A 112 -14.28 0.51 -15.82
C MET A 112 -15.81 0.65 -15.93
N GLU A 113 -16.54 -0.45 -16.03
CA GLU A 113 -18.00 -0.44 -16.07
C GLU A 113 -18.64 0.21 -14.83
N CYS A 114 -18.19 -0.18 -13.63
CA CYS A 114 -18.71 0.39 -12.38
C CYS A 114 -18.34 1.87 -12.22
N PHE A 115 -17.14 2.28 -12.66
CA PHE A 115 -16.75 3.70 -12.66
C PHE A 115 -17.62 4.52 -13.60
N LYS A 116 -17.91 4.01 -14.81
CA LYS A 116 -18.84 4.66 -15.75
C LYS A 116 -20.24 4.80 -15.16
N LYS A 117 -20.76 3.78 -14.48
CA LYS A 117 -22.05 3.84 -13.76
C LYS A 117 -22.03 4.90 -12.66
N GLY A 118 -20.93 5.01 -11.92
CA GLY A 118 -20.71 6.05 -10.91
C GLY A 118 -20.79 7.44 -11.53
N LEU A 119 -20.04 7.69 -12.60
CA LEU A 119 -20.03 8.97 -13.33
C LEU A 119 -21.41 9.31 -13.93
N ALA A 120 -22.12 8.33 -14.49
CA ALA A 120 -23.48 8.53 -15.00
C ALA A 120 -24.46 8.96 -13.89
N THR A 121 -24.30 8.39 -12.68
CA THR A 121 -25.08 8.81 -11.50
C THR A 121 -24.73 10.24 -11.09
N LEU A 122 -23.45 10.63 -11.14
CA LEU A 122 -23.04 12.01 -10.89
C LEU A 122 -23.64 12.98 -11.91
N ALA A 123 -23.68 12.59 -13.19
CA ALA A 123 -24.19 13.43 -14.25
C ALA A 123 -25.67 13.76 -14.00
N ALA A 124 -26.46 12.74 -13.68
CA ALA A 124 -27.87 12.89 -13.32
C ALA A 124 -28.07 13.78 -12.07
N LYS A 125 -27.22 13.66 -11.05
CA LYS A 125 -27.28 14.46 -9.80
C LYS A 125 -26.79 15.90 -9.97
N SER A 126 -26.08 16.21 -11.06
CA SER A 126 -25.42 17.50 -11.26
C SER A 126 -26.20 18.50 -12.11
N VAL A 127 -27.32 18.08 -12.72
CA VAL A 127 -28.11 18.86 -13.69
C VAL A 127 -28.52 20.23 -13.15
N ASP A 128 -28.98 20.30 -11.90
CA ASP A 128 -29.47 21.54 -11.28
C ASP A 128 -28.41 22.29 -10.46
N LYS A 129 -27.14 21.85 -10.51
CA LYS A 129 -26.06 22.46 -9.73
C LYS A 129 -25.50 23.70 -10.43
N GLU A 130 -25.26 24.77 -9.68
CA GLU A 130 -24.61 25.98 -10.21
C GLU A 130 -23.15 25.72 -10.60
N LYS A 131 -22.45 24.85 -9.86
CA LYS A 131 -21.06 24.50 -10.10
C LYS A 131 -20.93 23.05 -10.57
N PRO A 132 -20.00 22.76 -11.50
CA PRO A 132 -19.73 21.41 -11.94
C PRO A 132 -19.15 20.56 -10.79
N VAL A 133 -19.52 19.28 -10.79
CA VAL A 133 -18.87 18.27 -9.93
C VAL A 133 -17.46 18.03 -10.44
N ILE A 134 -16.47 18.06 -9.55
CA ILE A 134 -15.05 17.88 -9.87
C ILE A 134 -14.66 16.42 -9.63
N VAL A 135 -14.11 15.77 -10.64
CA VAL A 135 -13.53 14.42 -10.54
C VAL A 135 -12.11 14.44 -11.09
N ARG A 136 -11.14 13.97 -10.31
CA ARG A 136 -9.74 13.88 -10.74
C ARG A 136 -9.25 12.45 -10.60
N MET A 137 -8.60 11.91 -11.62
CA MET A 137 -8.02 10.56 -11.61
C MET A 137 -6.53 10.63 -11.95
N MET A 138 -5.67 10.08 -11.10
CA MET A 138 -4.20 10.11 -11.25
C MET A 138 -3.62 8.69 -11.31
N PHE A 139 -2.80 8.42 -12.33
CA PHE A 139 -2.22 7.10 -12.57
C PHE A 139 -0.68 7.12 -12.66
N GLY A 140 -0.07 5.95 -12.52
CA GLY A 140 1.36 5.76 -12.74
C GLY A 140 1.68 5.61 -14.22
N ASN A 141 2.67 6.36 -14.73
CA ASN A 141 3.12 6.23 -16.11
C ASN A 141 4.32 5.27 -16.18
N ILE A 142 4.05 3.96 -16.11
CA ILE A 142 5.10 2.94 -15.97
C ILE A 142 6.01 2.92 -17.21
N ALA A 143 7.31 2.75 -17.00
CA ALA A 143 8.25 2.58 -18.11
C ALA A 143 7.90 1.34 -18.95
N GLY A 144 7.70 1.52 -20.26
CA GLY A 144 7.26 0.45 -21.16
C GLY A 144 5.75 0.23 -21.21
N MET A 145 4.98 0.76 -20.25
CA MET A 145 3.51 0.67 -20.20
C MET A 145 2.89 2.03 -19.84
N PRO A 146 3.03 3.02 -20.73
CA PRO A 146 2.52 4.35 -20.48
C PRO A 146 0.99 4.39 -20.52
N VAL A 147 0.41 5.26 -19.70
CA VAL A 147 -1.04 5.49 -19.66
C VAL A 147 -1.41 6.52 -20.71
N ASN A 148 -2.31 6.13 -21.62
CA ASN A 148 -2.94 7.05 -22.57
C ASN A 148 -4.15 7.74 -21.91
N CYS A 149 -3.92 8.91 -21.31
CA CYS A 149 -4.95 9.67 -20.59
C CYS A 149 -6.16 10.01 -21.48
N THR A 150 -5.94 10.32 -22.75
CA THR A 150 -7.01 10.65 -23.72
C THR A 150 -7.90 9.44 -24.01
N ALA A 151 -7.31 8.26 -24.18
CA ALA A 151 -8.08 7.03 -24.37
C ALA A 151 -8.90 6.67 -23.12
N VAL A 152 -8.30 6.83 -21.93
CA VAL A 152 -8.98 6.56 -20.65
C VAL A 152 -10.15 7.52 -20.45
N ILE A 153 -9.95 8.83 -20.62
CA ILE A 153 -11.03 9.80 -20.43
C ILE A 153 -12.16 9.61 -21.44
N LYS A 154 -11.84 9.28 -22.70
CA LYS A 154 -12.82 8.94 -23.73
C LYS A 154 -13.64 7.71 -23.35
N ALA A 155 -13.00 6.68 -22.77
CA ALA A 155 -13.69 5.48 -22.31
C ALA A 155 -14.64 5.76 -21.12
N LEU A 156 -14.18 6.54 -20.14
CA LEU A 156 -14.95 6.93 -18.96
C LEU A 156 -16.17 7.79 -19.30
N THR A 157 -16.04 8.66 -20.31
CA THR A 157 -17.05 9.67 -20.67
C THR A 157 -17.94 9.25 -21.84
N ALA A 158 -17.72 8.07 -22.42
CA ALA A 158 -18.40 7.61 -23.64
C ALA A 158 -19.94 7.64 -23.57
N ASP A 159 -20.49 7.44 -22.37
CA ASP A 159 -21.94 7.37 -22.14
C ASP A 159 -22.48 8.59 -21.39
N LEU A 160 -21.65 9.62 -21.14
CA LEU A 160 -22.08 10.83 -20.46
C LEU A 160 -22.80 11.78 -21.44
N PRO A 161 -23.90 12.43 -21.02
CA PRO A 161 -24.49 13.53 -21.79
C PRO A 161 -23.45 14.63 -22.06
N PRO A 162 -23.40 15.23 -23.27
CA PRO A 162 -22.46 16.31 -23.58
C PRO A 162 -22.61 17.56 -22.69
N ASP A 163 -23.79 17.74 -22.10
CA ASP A 163 -24.15 18.81 -21.18
C ASP A 163 -24.09 18.40 -19.70
N ALA A 164 -23.55 17.21 -19.38
CA ALA A 164 -23.40 16.80 -17.99
C ALA A 164 -22.49 17.79 -17.23
N ASN A 165 -22.96 18.25 -16.08
CA ASN A 165 -22.30 19.26 -15.26
C ASN A 165 -21.21 18.62 -14.37
N ILE A 166 -20.27 17.94 -15.02
CA ILE A 166 -19.10 17.29 -14.42
C ILE A 166 -17.86 17.82 -15.14
N HIS A 167 -16.83 18.16 -14.38
CA HIS A 167 -15.49 18.31 -14.92
C HIS A 167 -14.62 17.14 -14.45
N LEU A 168 -14.08 16.38 -15.40
CA LEU A 168 -13.25 15.21 -15.17
C LEU A 168 -11.83 15.45 -15.70
N TRP A 169 -10.82 15.09 -14.92
CA TRP A 169 -9.43 15.07 -15.35
C TRP A 169 -8.82 13.69 -15.17
N VAL A 170 -8.03 13.25 -16.15
CA VAL A 170 -7.21 12.04 -16.09
C VAL A 170 -5.75 12.43 -16.30
N GLY A 171 -4.91 12.16 -15.30
CA GLY A 171 -3.49 12.45 -15.31
C GLY A 171 -2.65 11.20 -15.11
N ALA A 172 -1.41 11.21 -15.61
CA ALA A 172 -0.43 10.20 -15.27
C ALA A 172 0.98 10.79 -15.22
N TRP A 173 1.84 10.26 -14.34
CA TRP A 173 3.23 10.73 -14.27
C TRP A 173 4.25 9.65 -13.94
N ARG A 174 5.49 9.94 -14.35
CA ARG A 174 6.72 9.22 -14.02
C ARG A 174 7.91 10.18 -13.93
N ARG A 175 8.84 9.85 -13.04
CA ARG A 175 10.18 10.44 -12.97
C ARG A 175 11.21 9.33 -12.73
N GLY A 176 11.97 8.97 -13.76
CA GLY A 176 12.90 7.84 -13.70
C GLY A 176 12.16 6.52 -13.52
N PHE A 177 12.46 5.82 -12.43
CA PHE A 177 11.79 4.59 -11.99
C PHE A 177 10.76 4.83 -10.86
N SER A 178 10.27 6.07 -10.75
CA SER A 178 9.24 6.47 -9.79
C SER A 178 8.00 6.95 -10.53
N TRP A 179 6.83 6.57 -10.03
CA TRP A 179 5.50 6.91 -10.57
C TRP A 179 4.46 6.78 -9.46
N ASN A 180 3.22 7.16 -9.74
CA ASN A 180 2.12 6.91 -8.82
C ASN A 180 1.86 5.42 -8.63
N HIS A 181 1.85 4.98 -7.38
CA HIS A 181 1.48 3.62 -6.97
C HIS A 181 0.44 3.62 -5.84
N SER A 182 0.02 4.79 -5.35
CA SER A 182 -1.07 4.90 -4.39
C SER A 182 -2.40 4.46 -4.99
N LYS A 183 -3.27 3.92 -4.14
CA LYS A 183 -4.60 3.43 -4.49
C LYS A 183 -5.59 4.03 -3.52
N LEU A 184 -6.30 5.07 -3.94
CA LEU A 184 -7.31 5.70 -3.09
C LEU A 184 -8.46 6.27 -3.91
N ILE A 185 -9.64 6.30 -3.30
CA ILE A 185 -10.80 7.08 -3.74
C ILE A 185 -11.19 7.97 -2.55
N ALA A 186 -11.07 9.28 -2.68
CA ALA A 186 -11.49 10.25 -1.67
C ALA A 186 -12.67 11.07 -2.21
N VAL A 187 -13.71 11.24 -1.40
CA VAL A 187 -14.96 11.90 -1.78
C VAL A 187 -15.36 12.94 -0.75
N ASP A 188 -15.53 14.17 -1.22
CA ASP A 188 -16.01 15.35 -0.49
C ASP A 188 -15.30 15.63 0.85
N GLY A 189 -14.07 15.14 1.01
CA GLY A 189 -13.34 15.22 2.27
C GLY A 189 -14.00 14.47 3.43
N VAL A 190 -14.85 13.47 3.15
CA VAL A 190 -15.54 12.64 4.16
C VAL A 190 -15.30 11.15 3.92
N HIS A 191 -15.58 10.63 2.73
CA HIS A 191 -15.43 9.20 2.47
C HIS A 191 -14.08 8.91 1.83
N LEU A 192 -13.47 7.80 2.25
CA LEU A 192 -12.17 7.35 1.77
C LEU A 192 -12.21 5.84 1.54
N HIS A 193 -11.63 5.39 0.44
CA HIS A 193 -11.26 3.99 0.21
C HIS A 193 -9.76 3.95 -0.09
N THR A 194 -9.01 3.03 0.51
CA THR A 194 -7.58 2.82 0.18
C THR A 194 -7.10 1.40 0.49
N GLY A 195 -5.98 0.99 -0.09
CA GLY A 195 -5.33 -0.30 0.20
C GLY A 195 -4.37 -0.76 -0.90
N GLY A 196 -4.27 -2.08 -1.07
CA GLY A 196 -3.36 -2.71 -2.02
C GLY A 196 -3.93 -2.97 -3.42
N HIS A 197 -5.26 -2.94 -3.60
CA HIS A 197 -5.92 -3.30 -4.86
C HIS A 197 -5.63 -2.32 -6.01
N ASN A 198 -5.12 -2.84 -7.13
CA ASN A 198 -5.19 -2.14 -8.42
C ASN A 198 -6.59 -2.24 -9.03
N LEU A 199 -6.85 -1.49 -10.10
CA LEU A 199 -8.13 -1.50 -10.81
C LEU A 199 -8.12 -2.47 -12.00
N TRP A 200 -7.70 -3.72 -11.76
CA TRP A 200 -7.41 -4.72 -12.80
C TRP A 200 -8.31 -5.96 -12.68
N ASP A 201 -9.29 -6.06 -13.56
CA ASP A 201 -10.32 -7.10 -13.58
C ASP A 201 -9.73 -8.51 -13.55
N LYS A 202 -8.88 -8.86 -14.53
CA LYS A 202 -8.32 -10.21 -14.64
C LYS A 202 -7.43 -10.64 -13.47
N HIS A 203 -6.93 -9.69 -12.68
CA HIS A 203 -6.10 -9.99 -11.53
C HIS A 203 -6.95 -10.35 -10.31
N TYR A 204 -8.11 -9.70 -10.15
CA TYR A 204 -8.89 -9.78 -8.91
C TYR A 204 -10.26 -10.45 -9.06
N LEU A 205 -10.84 -10.50 -10.26
CA LEU A 205 -12.22 -10.94 -10.47
C LEU A 205 -12.32 -12.22 -11.29
N ALA A 206 -11.32 -12.52 -12.10
CA ALA A 206 -11.26 -13.75 -12.89
C ALA A 206 -10.76 -14.96 -12.07
N CYS A 207 -10.47 -16.07 -12.77
CA CYS A 207 -9.97 -17.29 -12.15
C CYS A 207 -8.57 -17.11 -11.54
N ASN A 208 -8.26 -17.90 -10.51
CA ASN A 208 -7.02 -17.82 -9.72
C ASN A 208 -6.72 -16.37 -9.25
N PRO A 209 -7.68 -15.72 -8.58
CA PRO A 209 -7.60 -14.29 -8.27
C PRO A 209 -6.52 -14.00 -7.21
N VAL A 210 -5.84 -12.89 -7.34
CA VAL A 210 -4.86 -12.43 -6.33
C VAL A 210 -5.58 -12.06 -5.04
N HIS A 211 -5.01 -12.48 -3.91
CA HIS A 211 -5.47 -12.03 -2.60
C HIS A 211 -4.96 -10.64 -2.26
N ASP A 212 -5.82 -9.74 -1.84
CA ASP A 212 -5.44 -8.37 -1.48
C ASP A 212 -6.41 -7.75 -0.47
N LEU A 213 -6.08 -6.57 0.06
CA LEU A 213 -6.80 -5.91 1.14
C LEU A 213 -6.98 -4.41 0.88
N SER A 214 -8.18 -3.90 1.17
CA SER A 214 -8.49 -2.48 1.24
C SER A 214 -9.42 -2.17 2.40
N ILE A 215 -9.62 -0.90 2.68
CA ILE A 215 -10.49 -0.41 3.74
C ILE A 215 -11.25 0.81 3.27
N GLN A 216 -12.49 0.94 3.74
CA GLN A 216 -13.27 2.15 3.64
C GLN A 216 -13.36 2.84 4.99
N LEU A 217 -13.19 4.16 4.97
CA LEU A 217 -13.14 5.03 6.13
C LEU A 217 -14.06 6.24 5.90
N GLU A 218 -14.57 6.78 6.98
CA GLU A 218 -15.28 8.06 7.02
C GLU A 218 -14.63 8.99 8.03
N GLY A 219 -14.40 10.25 7.64
CA GLY A 219 -13.86 11.27 8.54
C GLY A 219 -12.87 12.19 7.86
N ASP A 220 -12.20 13.01 8.67
CA ASP A 220 -11.31 14.07 8.20
C ASP A 220 -10.09 13.52 7.44
N VAL A 221 -9.76 12.24 7.63
CA VAL A 221 -8.72 11.50 6.89
C VAL A 221 -8.92 11.52 5.37
N ALA A 222 -10.16 11.62 4.87
CA ALA A 222 -10.43 11.73 3.44
C ALA A 222 -9.85 13.04 2.85
N ARG A 223 -9.77 14.11 3.65
CA ARG A 223 -9.12 15.37 3.24
C ARG A 223 -7.62 15.19 3.04
N ASP A 224 -6.99 14.30 3.80
CA ASP A 224 -5.57 14.00 3.62
C ASP A 224 -5.33 13.26 2.31
N GLY A 225 -6.22 12.35 1.91
CA GLY A 225 -6.19 11.71 0.59
C GLY A 225 -6.25 12.73 -0.55
N HIS A 226 -7.16 13.71 -0.47
CA HIS A 226 -7.24 14.80 -1.45
C HIS A 226 -5.99 15.68 -1.48
N ARG A 227 -5.42 16.02 -0.32
CA ARG A 227 -4.20 16.85 -0.22
C ARG A 227 -2.96 16.10 -0.74
N TYR A 228 -2.89 14.80 -0.50
CA TYR A 228 -1.88 13.93 -1.10
C TYR A 228 -2.00 13.91 -2.63
N ALA A 229 -3.21 13.83 -3.17
CA ALA A 229 -3.46 13.92 -4.62
C ALA A 229 -3.08 15.31 -5.20
N ASN A 230 -3.33 16.41 -4.47
CA ASN A 230 -2.92 17.75 -4.90
C ASN A 230 -1.43 17.83 -5.23
N GLN A 231 -0.55 17.19 -4.43
CA GLN A 231 0.90 17.22 -4.68
C GLN A 231 1.27 16.59 -6.03
N GLN A 232 0.55 15.55 -6.46
CA GLN A 232 0.77 14.92 -7.76
C GLN A 232 0.25 15.81 -8.90
N TRP A 233 -0.92 16.43 -8.72
CA TRP A 233 -1.47 17.37 -9.69
C TRP A 233 -0.60 18.63 -9.85
N GLU A 234 -0.06 19.17 -8.75
CA GLU A 234 0.92 20.26 -8.77
C GLU A 234 2.18 19.86 -9.55
N PHE A 235 2.64 18.60 -9.40
CA PHE A 235 3.76 18.10 -10.16
C PHE A 235 3.46 18.01 -11.66
N VAL A 236 2.31 17.46 -12.05
CA VAL A 236 1.87 17.39 -13.46
C VAL A 236 1.79 18.78 -14.06
N GLU A 237 1.07 19.70 -13.40
CA GLU A 237 0.89 21.08 -13.86
C GLU A 237 2.23 21.81 -14.04
N ARG A 238 3.10 21.74 -13.02
CA ARG A 238 4.43 22.37 -13.07
C ARG A 238 5.29 21.85 -14.22
N LYS A 239 5.16 20.56 -14.57
CA LYS A 239 5.98 19.93 -15.61
C LYS A 239 5.41 20.18 -17.00
N GLN A 240 4.10 20.10 -17.19
CA GLN A 240 3.46 20.36 -18.48
C GLN A 240 3.46 21.84 -18.88
N LYS A 241 3.42 22.78 -17.92
CA LYS A 241 3.55 24.23 -18.22
C LYS A 241 4.90 24.65 -18.82
N THR A 242 5.89 23.74 -18.87
CA THR A 242 7.18 24.04 -19.50
C THR A 242 7.11 23.82 -21.01
N CYS A 243 7.86 24.61 -21.80
CA CYS A 243 7.95 24.43 -23.26
C CYS A 243 8.35 23.00 -23.66
N VAL A 244 9.14 22.32 -22.83
CA VAL A 244 9.55 20.93 -23.08
C VAL A 244 8.45 19.95 -22.68
N GLY A 245 7.68 20.23 -21.63
CA GLY A 245 6.50 19.45 -21.24
C GLY A 245 5.48 19.35 -22.37
N CYS A 246 5.14 20.48 -23.00
CA CYS A 246 4.24 20.50 -24.15
C CYS A 246 4.75 19.67 -25.35
N VAL A 247 6.07 19.61 -25.55
CA VAL A 247 6.68 18.81 -26.63
C VAL A 247 6.69 17.32 -26.28
N VAL A 248 6.90 16.97 -25.01
CA VAL A 248 6.89 15.59 -24.53
C VAL A 248 5.50 14.95 -24.66
N ASP A 249 4.43 15.71 -24.46
CA ASP A 249 3.04 15.25 -24.68
C ASP A 249 2.77 14.89 -26.14
N MET A 250 3.44 15.55 -27.09
CA MET A 250 3.29 15.28 -28.52
C MET A 250 4.10 14.06 -29.00
N MET A 251 4.97 13.50 -28.15
CA MET A 251 5.81 12.36 -28.51
C MET A 251 5.09 11.04 -28.18
N PRO A 252 5.19 10.01 -29.05
CA PRO A 252 4.66 8.70 -28.76
C PRO A 252 5.20 8.14 -27.46
N ASP A 253 4.34 7.51 -26.68
CA ASP A 253 4.67 7.16 -25.31
C ASP A 253 5.80 6.12 -25.14
N GLY A 254 6.04 5.31 -26.16
CA GLY A 254 7.15 4.35 -26.23
C GLY A 254 8.49 4.95 -26.64
N LEU A 255 8.55 6.25 -26.98
CA LEU A 255 9.79 6.89 -27.43
C LEU A 255 10.71 7.17 -26.22
N PRO A 256 11.97 6.71 -26.22
CA PRO A 256 12.92 7.06 -25.17
C PRO A 256 13.17 8.56 -25.16
N LEU A 257 12.83 9.21 -24.05
CA LEU A 257 13.04 10.64 -23.86
C LEU A 257 14.40 10.89 -23.21
N VAL A 258 15.06 11.98 -23.62
CA VAL A 258 16.25 12.50 -22.92
C VAL A 258 15.89 12.93 -21.49
N LEU A 259 14.64 13.37 -21.27
CA LEU A 259 14.15 13.74 -19.95
C LEU A 259 13.64 12.51 -19.18
N LYS A 260 14.06 12.43 -17.91
CA LYS A 260 13.59 11.39 -16.97
C LYS A 260 12.13 11.55 -16.56
N THR A 261 11.52 12.71 -16.81
CA THR A 261 10.15 13.03 -16.39
C THR A 261 9.20 12.93 -17.56
N ARG A 262 8.08 12.24 -17.33
CA ARG A 262 6.94 12.18 -18.24
C ARG A 262 5.68 12.44 -17.45
N VAL A 263 4.85 13.34 -17.94
CA VAL A 263 3.58 13.74 -17.35
C VAL A 263 2.60 13.85 -18.51
N THR A 264 1.36 13.43 -18.30
CA THR A 264 0.27 13.52 -19.29
C THR A 264 -1.01 13.91 -18.55
N VAL A 265 -1.88 14.68 -19.20
CA VAL A 265 -3.20 15.06 -18.68
C VAL A 265 -4.20 15.10 -19.82
N SER A 266 -5.46 14.81 -19.51
CA SER A 266 -6.60 15.08 -20.38
C SER A 266 -7.78 15.50 -19.52
N GLU A 267 -8.60 16.41 -20.04
CA GLU A 267 -9.77 16.97 -19.40
C GLU A 267 -11.06 16.70 -20.18
N TRP A 268 -12.18 16.70 -19.47
CA TRP A 268 -13.52 16.63 -20.06
C TRP A 268 -14.47 17.56 -19.29
N PRO A 269 -15.33 18.34 -19.97
CA PRO A 269 -15.37 18.52 -21.43
C PRO A 269 -14.15 19.30 -21.92
N GLU A 270 -13.56 18.85 -23.03
CA GLU A 270 -12.37 19.46 -23.64
C GLU A 270 -12.62 20.92 -24.01
N GLY A 271 -11.70 21.82 -23.63
CA GLY A 271 -11.80 23.26 -23.92
C GLY A 271 -12.87 24.03 -23.12
N VAL A 272 -13.69 23.35 -22.30
CA VAL A 272 -14.61 23.97 -21.34
C VAL A 272 -13.99 23.96 -19.94
N ALA A 273 -13.49 22.81 -19.52
CA ALA A 273 -12.69 22.70 -18.31
C ALA A 273 -11.31 23.34 -18.54
N ASN A 274 -10.70 23.88 -17.49
CA ASN A 274 -9.28 24.23 -17.55
C ASN A 274 -8.46 22.98 -17.81
N VAL A 275 -7.38 23.09 -18.58
CA VAL A 275 -6.45 21.97 -18.88
C VAL A 275 -5.96 21.29 -17.59
N PHE A 276 -5.68 22.08 -16.56
CA PHE A 276 -5.28 21.58 -15.24
C PHE A 276 -6.45 21.64 -14.26
N PRO A 277 -6.64 20.59 -13.43
CA PRO A 277 -7.69 20.61 -12.44
C PRO A 277 -7.42 21.64 -11.35
N PRO A 278 -8.48 22.15 -10.69
CA PRO A 278 -8.32 22.89 -9.45
C PRO A 278 -7.70 22.01 -8.36
N MET A 279 -7.10 22.65 -7.34
CA MET A 279 -6.60 21.97 -6.14
C MET A 279 -7.68 21.89 -5.08
N PHE A 280 -7.78 20.75 -4.41
CA PHE A 280 -8.71 20.57 -3.31
C PHE A 280 -8.34 21.52 -2.16
N THR A 281 -9.35 22.16 -1.58
CA THR A 281 -9.24 22.82 -0.27
C THR A 281 -10.40 22.36 0.62
N LYS A 282 -10.24 22.48 1.95
CA LYS A 282 -11.32 22.11 2.87
C LYS A 282 -12.58 22.94 2.64
N GLU A 283 -12.40 24.21 2.30
CA GLU A 283 -13.47 25.18 2.04
C GLU A 283 -14.27 24.79 0.80
N ALA A 284 -13.62 24.16 -0.19
CA ALA A 284 -14.26 23.72 -1.43
C ALA A 284 -15.42 22.76 -1.17
N VAL A 285 -15.34 21.94 -0.12
CA VAL A 285 -16.36 20.95 0.26
C VAL A 285 -17.15 21.34 1.51
N GLY A 286 -16.92 22.51 2.10
CA GLY A 286 -17.59 22.93 3.34
C GLY A 286 -19.11 23.13 3.21
N GLU A 287 -19.63 23.12 1.98
CA GLU A 287 -21.05 23.26 1.70
C GLU A 287 -21.78 21.95 1.42
N THR A 288 -21.07 20.82 1.30
CA THR A 288 -21.69 19.52 1.04
C THR A 288 -22.50 19.05 2.25
N VAL A 289 -23.63 18.40 2.03
CA VAL A 289 -24.48 17.86 3.11
C VAL A 289 -23.73 16.80 3.89
N THR A 290 -23.06 15.90 3.16
CA THR A 290 -22.24 14.83 3.72
C THR A 290 -21.17 15.35 4.68
N SER A 291 -20.53 16.49 4.40
CA SER A 291 -19.52 17.07 5.32
C SER A 291 -20.12 17.70 6.58
N ARG A 292 -21.39 18.12 6.54
CA ARG A 292 -22.08 18.81 7.64
C ARG A 292 -22.76 17.86 8.63
N GLU A 293 -23.25 16.73 8.14
CA GLU A 293 -24.13 15.84 8.91
C GLU A 293 -23.42 14.59 9.46
N ARG A 294 -22.13 14.41 9.19
CA ARG A 294 -21.39 13.21 9.58
C ARG A 294 -21.22 13.11 11.10
N SER A 295 -21.64 11.97 11.67
CA SER A 295 -21.46 11.66 13.09
C SER A 295 -20.00 11.31 13.42
N GLN A 296 -19.48 11.87 14.51
CA GLN A 296 -18.12 11.59 15.02
C GLN A 296 -18.12 10.59 16.20
N ALA A 297 -19.25 9.96 16.51
CA ALA A 297 -19.42 9.16 17.72
C ALA A 297 -18.49 7.94 17.81
N ASN A 298 -18.10 7.39 16.65
CA ASN A 298 -17.27 6.18 16.55
C ASN A 298 -15.86 6.48 16.01
N ASP A 299 -15.39 7.72 16.21
CA ASP A 299 -14.11 8.17 15.68
C ASP A 299 -12.95 7.61 16.49
N VAL A 300 -12.06 6.92 15.79
CA VAL A 300 -10.77 6.44 16.31
C VAL A 300 -9.62 7.29 15.76
N PRO A 301 -8.46 7.32 16.43
CA PRO A 301 -7.26 7.97 15.91
C PRO A 301 -6.79 7.29 14.62
N LEU A 302 -6.56 8.11 13.59
CA LEU A 302 -6.05 7.69 12.28
C LEU A 302 -4.82 8.52 11.91
N ILE A 303 -3.73 7.88 11.51
CA ILE A 303 -2.53 8.56 11.01
C ILE A 303 -2.40 8.26 9.53
N SER A 304 -2.63 9.26 8.68
CA SER A 304 -2.33 9.12 7.26
C SER A 304 -0.83 9.22 7.04
N ILE A 305 -0.26 8.31 6.27
CA ILE A 305 1.17 8.31 5.94
C ILE A 305 1.37 8.01 4.46
N GLY A 306 2.28 8.74 3.83
CA GLY A 306 2.63 8.54 2.43
C GLY A 306 4.00 9.10 2.08
N ARG A 307 4.42 8.77 0.87
CA ARG A 307 5.62 9.27 0.21
C ARG A 307 5.29 9.61 -1.23
N GLN A 308 6.01 10.55 -1.82
CA GLN A 308 5.79 11.00 -3.20
C GLN A 308 6.86 10.48 -4.17
N GLY A 309 7.61 9.45 -3.77
CA GLY A 309 8.73 8.90 -4.52
C GLY A 309 9.72 9.99 -4.96
N ALA A 310 10.13 9.96 -6.22
CA ALA A 310 11.09 10.91 -6.78
C ALA A 310 10.52 12.32 -7.02
N MET A 311 9.25 12.62 -6.69
CA MET A 311 8.75 14.00 -6.76
C MET A 311 9.34 14.89 -5.67
N VAL A 312 9.73 14.29 -4.54
CA VAL A 312 10.47 14.92 -3.44
C VAL A 312 11.89 14.36 -3.41
N TYR A 313 12.84 15.10 -2.82
CA TYR A 313 14.25 14.76 -2.93
C TYR A 313 14.67 13.71 -1.90
N LYS A 314 14.44 13.96 -0.62
CA LYS A 314 14.82 13.09 0.51
C LYS A 314 13.63 12.65 1.37
N ALA A 315 12.57 13.45 1.44
CA ALA A 315 11.51 13.19 2.42
C ALA A 315 10.77 11.87 2.13
N ARG A 316 10.75 10.97 3.12
CA ARG A 316 10.06 9.67 3.08
C ARG A 316 9.26 9.42 4.37
N PRO A 317 8.20 10.21 4.65
CA PRO A 317 7.48 10.13 5.92
C PRO A 317 6.90 8.75 6.21
N SER A 318 6.34 8.07 5.21
CA SER A 318 5.81 6.72 5.40
C SER A 318 6.89 5.68 5.69
N ASP A 319 8.08 5.76 5.09
CA ASP A 319 9.18 4.85 5.43
C ASP A 319 9.57 4.97 6.91
N ASP A 320 9.75 6.20 7.38
CA ASP A 320 10.15 6.48 8.76
C ASP A 320 9.04 6.16 9.76
N ALA A 321 7.77 6.40 9.42
CA ALA A 321 6.62 5.98 10.21
C ALA A 321 6.55 4.46 10.39
N ILE A 322 6.77 3.70 9.31
CA ILE A 322 6.79 2.22 9.36
C ILE A 322 7.96 1.72 10.20
N LEU A 323 9.14 2.36 10.10
CA LEU A 323 10.27 2.06 10.98
C LEU A 323 9.95 2.37 12.44
N ALA A 324 9.31 3.51 12.74
CA ALA A 324 8.89 3.86 14.10
C ALA A 324 7.89 2.84 14.66
N MET A 325 6.92 2.43 13.84
CA MET A 325 5.94 1.38 14.17
C MET A 325 6.64 0.08 14.57
N ILE A 326 7.55 -0.45 13.73
CA ILE A 326 8.30 -1.69 14.02
C ILE A 326 9.23 -1.52 15.24
N ASN A 327 9.93 -0.39 15.35
CA ASN A 327 10.88 -0.17 16.45
C ASN A 327 10.17 -0.02 17.81
N SER A 328 8.90 0.41 17.81
CA SER A 328 8.09 0.54 19.03
C SER A 328 7.47 -0.77 19.54
N SER A 329 7.55 -1.86 18.76
CA SER A 329 6.92 -3.14 19.10
C SER A 329 7.46 -3.74 20.40
N ASN A 330 6.57 -4.24 21.26
CA ASN A 330 6.91 -4.83 22.55
C ASN A 330 6.53 -6.31 22.68
N LYS A 331 5.59 -6.80 21.86
CA LYS A 331 5.04 -8.16 21.97
C LYS A 331 5.09 -8.90 20.65
N ILE A 332 4.53 -8.32 19.60
CA ILE A 332 4.31 -9.06 18.35
C ILE A 332 4.17 -8.15 17.14
N ILE A 333 4.70 -8.59 16.00
CA ILE A 333 4.54 -7.96 14.70
C ILE A 333 3.94 -8.99 13.74
N ARG A 334 2.85 -8.63 13.07
CA ARG A 334 2.16 -9.46 12.08
C ARG A 334 2.19 -8.77 10.74
N MET A 335 2.54 -9.49 9.68
CA MET A 335 2.65 -8.92 8.35
C MET A 335 1.98 -9.84 7.32
N THR A 336 1.21 -9.24 6.41
CA THR A 336 0.69 -9.87 5.20
C THR A 336 1.15 -9.05 4.01
N LEU A 337 2.12 -9.58 3.27
CA LEU A 337 2.87 -8.86 2.25
C LEU A 337 2.86 -9.64 0.95
N GLN A 338 2.89 -8.94 -0.18
CA GLN A 338 3.30 -9.56 -1.43
C GLN A 338 4.69 -10.21 -1.26
N ASP A 339 5.67 -9.38 -0.90
CA ASP A 339 7.06 -9.74 -0.70
C ASP A 339 7.75 -8.72 0.23
N ILE A 340 8.91 -9.11 0.75
CA ILE A 340 9.86 -8.21 1.43
C ILE A 340 11.20 -8.14 0.70
N GLY A 341 11.58 -9.20 0.01
CA GLY A 341 12.78 -9.23 -0.83
C GLY A 341 12.54 -8.53 -2.19
N PRO A 342 13.60 -8.02 -2.83
CA PRO A 342 13.53 -7.51 -4.20
C PRO A 342 13.21 -8.64 -5.18
N VAL A 343 12.96 -8.36 -6.46
CA VAL A 343 12.84 -9.44 -7.46
C VAL A 343 14.13 -10.27 -7.52
N CYS A 344 14.01 -11.59 -7.44
CA CYS A 344 15.10 -12.56 -7.54
C CYS A 344 15.39 -12.90 -9.01
N VAL A 345 16.67 -13.10 -9.36
CA VAL A 345 17.06 -13.69 -10.64
C VAL A 345 16.52 -15.13 -10.66
N PRO A 346 15.67 -15.52 -11.63
CA PRO A 346 15.06 -16.85 -11.68
C PRO A 346 16.07 -17.98 -11.56
N GLY A 347 15.75 -18.99 -10.73
CA GLY A 347 16.62 -20.15 -10.50
C GLY A 347 17.90 -19.85 -9.71
N SER A 348 18.02 -18.66 -9.11
CA SER A 348 19.17 -18.27 -8.28
C SER A 348 18.73 -17.86 -6.87
N LYS A 349 19.70 -17.46 -6.04
CA LYS A 349 19.48 -16.79 -4.75
C LYS A 349 20.11 -15.40 -4.75
N LYS A 350 19.95 -14.65 -5.83
CA LYS A 350 20.49 -13.29 -6.02
C LYS A 350 19.39 -12.35 -6.48
N SER A 351 19.38 -11.14 -5.95
CA SER A 351 18.51 -10.07 -6.48
C SER A 351 18.82 -9.77 -7.95
N LEU A 352 17.81 -9.32 -8.69
CA LEU A 352 18.03 -8.70 -9.99
C LEU A 352 19.01 -7.53 -9.84
N PRO A 353 19.97 -7.37 -10.77
CA PRO A 353 20.95 -6.29 -10.71
C PRO A 353 20.30 -4.92 -10.53
N GLY A 354 20.76 -4.16 -9.54
CA GLY A 354 20.23 -2.83 -9.21
C GLY A 354 19.13 -2.82 -8.16
N LEU A 355 18.52 -3.97 -7.83
CA LEU A 355 17.58 -4.08 -6.73
C LEU A 355 18.28 -4.50 -5.44
N LYS A 356 17.78 -4.00 -4.31
CA LYS A 356 18.36 -4.20 -2.98
C LYS A 356 17.32 -4.70 -1.99
N TRP A 357 17.78 -5.49 -1.02
CA TRP A 357 16.98 -5.83 0.16
C TRP A 357 16.73 -4.59 1.03
N PRO A 358 15.54 -4.47 1.65
CA PRO A 358 15.19 -3.34 2.51
C PRO A 358 15.86 -3.45 3.88
N LYS A 359 17.17 -3.19 3.94
CA LYS A 359 17.97 -3.46 5.15
C LYS A 359 17.51 -2.71 6.39
N ALA A 360 16.92 -1.52 6.24
CA ALA A 360 16.37 -0.74 7.35
C ALA A 360 15.21 -1.50 8.04
N TYR A 361 14.21 -1.93 7.28
CA TYR A 361 13.09 -2.73 7.81
C TYR A 361 13.57 -4.06 8.40
N LEU A 362 14.44 -4.79 7.68
CA LEU A 362 15.00 -6.05 8.18
C LEU A 362 15.79 -5.86 9.48
N THR A 363 16.49 -4.73 9.62
CA THR A 363 17.21 -4.40 10.86
C THR A 363 16.23 -4.09 11.98
N ALA A 364 15.18 -3.30 11.74
CA ALA A 364 14.16 -3.00 12.74
C ALA A 364 13.46 -4.27 13.25
N ILE A 365 13.09 -5.19 12.34
CA ILE A 365 12.53 -6.51 12.68
C ILE A 365 13.55 -7.34 13.49
N GLY A 366 14.80 -7.41 13.04
CA GLY A 366 15.86 -8.13 13.74
C GLY A 366 16.12 -7.58 15.16
N LYS A 367 16.06 -6.26 15.34
CA LYS A 367 16.16 -5.63 16.67
C LYS A 367 14.98 -5.98 17.57
N ALA A 368 13.76 -5.98 17.03
CA ALA A 368 12.57 -6.39 17.77
C ALA A 368 12.70 -7.80 18.35
N ILE A 369 13.14 -8.76 17.53
CA ILE A 369 13.39 -10.13 17.98
C ILE A 369 14.54 -10.15 19.01
N TYR A 370 15.69 -9.56 18.67
CA TYR A 370 16.91 -9.74 19.45
C TYR A 370 16.92 -9.02 20.80
N GLU A 371 16.47 -7.76 20.83
CA GLU A 371 16.52 -6.91 22.02
C GLU A 371 15.31 -7.09 22.92
N ARG A 372 14.13 -7.38 22.32
CA ARG A 372 12.84 -7.32 23.01
C ARG A 372 12.10 -8.65 23.05
N GLY A 373 12.59 -9.69 22.36
CA GLY A 373 11.93 -10.99 22.30
C GLY A 373 10.55 -10.93 21.63
N VAL A 374 10.36 -9.97 20.72
CA VAL A 374 9.11 -9.76 19.98
C VAL A 374 8.89 -10.91 19.01
N ASP A 375 7.68 -11.47 19.01
CA ASP A 375 7.25 -12.43 18.02
C ASP A 375 7.01 -11.77 16.65
N VAL A 376 7.38 -12.44 15.57
CA VAL A 376 7.22 -11.95 14.20
C VAL A 376 6.55 -13.03 13.36
N GLU A 377 5.36 -12.71 12.85
CA GLU A 377 4.54 -13.56 11.98
C GLU A 377 4.40 -12.89 10.61
N ILE A 378 4.85 -13.55 9.55
CA ILE A 378 4.83 -12.99 8.18
C ILE A 378 4.17 -13.99 7.23
N VAL A 379 3.17 -13.54 6.49
CA VAL A 379 2.60 -14.26 5.35
C VAL A 379 3.00 -13.57 4.06
N LEU A 380 3.60 -14.33 3.15
CA LEU A 380 4.09 -13.90 1.85
C LEU A 380 3.26 -14.49 0.70
N SER A 381 3.32 -13.88 -0.48
CA SER A 381 2.83 -14.51 -1.69
C SER A 381 3.64 -15.76 -2.03
N ASN A 382 2.99 -16.78 -2.61
CA ASN A 382 3.75 -17.89 -3.16
C ASN A 382 4.67 -17.40 -4.31
N PRO A 383 5.87 -17.98 -4.48
CA PRO A 383 6.76 -17.66 -5.59
C PRO A 383 6.11 -17.94 -6.95
N ASN A 384 6.34 -17.07 -7.94
CA ASN A 384 5.82 -17.22 -9.30
C ASN A 384 4.29 -17.27 -9.40
N SER A 385 3.57 -16.63 -8.47
CA SER A 385 2.11 -16.53 -8.54
C SER A 385 1.66 -15.61 -9.66
N ILE A 386 0.94 -16.19 -10.62
CA ILE A 386 0.41 -15.53 -11.81
C ILE A 386 -1.11 -15.74 -11.80
N PRO A 387 -1.92 -14.67 -11.89
CA PRO A 387 -3.38 -14.80 -11.95
C PRO A 387 -3.82 -15.60 -13.19
N GLY A 388 -5.02 -16.16 -13.12
CA GLY A 388 -5.58 -16.95 -14.20
C GLY A 388 -5.71 -16.14 -15.50
N GLY A 389 -5.48 -16.79 -16.64
CA GLY A 389 -5.55 -16.15 -17.95
C GLY A 389 -4.38 -15.21 -18.31
N LEU A 390 -3.44 -14.96 -17.39
CA LEU A 390 -2.27 -14.12 -17.61
C LEU A 390 -0.98 -14.94 -17.75
N LYS A 391 0.03 -14.34 -18.39
CA LYS A 391 1.40 -14.86 -18.51
C LYS A 391 2.29 -14.26 -17.44
N GLY A 392 3.44 -14.88 -17.17
CA GLY A 392 4.42 -14.37 -16.21
C GLY A 392 5.06 -13.04 -16.59
N THR A 393 5.06 -12.70 -17.88
CA THR A 393 5.42 -11.35 -18.35
C THR A 393 4.32 -10.34 -18.08
N GLU A 394 3.09 -10.80 -17.83
CA GLU A 394 1.92 -9.96 -17.62
C GLU A 394 1.63 -9.72 -16.14
N ALA A 395 1.99 -10.67 -15.28
CA ALA A 395 1.83 -10.56 -13.85
C ALA A 395 2.79 -11.51 -13.13
N ASN A 396 3.33 -11.07 -12.00
CA ASN A 396 3.98 -11.94 -11.04
C ASN A 396 3.86 -11.30 -9.66
N TYR A 397 3.31 -12.06 -8.72
CA TYR A 397 3.08 -11.64 -7.34
C TYR A 397 4.06 -12.26 -6.34
N GLY A 398 5.00 -13.12 -6.79
CA GLY A 398 6.06 -13.65 -5.96
C GLY A 398 7.44 -13.36 -6.52
N ASN A 399 8.25 -12.60 -5.79
CA ASN A 399 9.59 -12.16 -6.19
C ASN A 399 10.63 -13.29 -6.21
N GLY A 400 10.26 -14.52 -5.84
CA GLY A 400 11.08 -15.71 -6.02
C GLY A 400 11.98 -16.07 -4.84
N TRP A 401 11.75 -15.49 -3.66
CA TRP A 401 12.45 -15.86 -2.43
C TRP A 401 11.67 -16.92 -1.66
N ASP A 402 12.39 -17.87 -1.06
CA ASP A 402 11.80 -18.78 -0.08
C ASP A 402 11.71 -18.12 1.33
N CYS A 403 10.88 -18.68 2.21
CA CYS A 403 10.72 -18.15 3.57
C CYS A 403 12.03 -18.23 4.39
N VAL A 404 12.87 -19.23 4.11
CA VAL A 404 14.21 -19.40 4.71
C VAL A 404 15.16 -18.26 4.30
N ASP A 405 15.09 -17.80 3.05
CA ASP A 405 15.91 -16.72 2.51
C ASP A 405 15.57 -15.40 3.22
N VAL A 406 14.27 -15.12 3.39
CA VAL A 406 13.81 -13.95 4.13
C VAL A 406 14.26 -14.01 5.59
N ALA A 407 14.07 -15.15 6.26
CA ALA A 407 14.53 -15.34 7.63
C ALA A 407 16.05 -15.14 7.75
N ALA A 408 16.83 -15.70 6.83
CA ALA A 408 18.28 -15.53 6.82
C ALA A 408 18.70 -14.06 6.65
N GLU A 409 18.02 -13.28 5.82
CA GLU A 409 18.32 -11.84 5.68
C GLU A 409 18.00 -11.05 6.96
N ILE A 410 16.93 -11.41 7.70
CA ILE A 410 16.65 -10.80 9.02
C ILE A 410 17.77 -11.16 10.02
N ILE A 411 18.15 -12.43 10.11
CA ILE A 411 19.18 -12.89 11.07
C ILE A 411 20.57 -12.31 10.75
N LYS A 412 20.91 -12.14 9.48
CA LYS A 412 22.11 -11.40 9.07
C LYS A 412 22.13 -9.98 9.61
N ARG A 413 20.97 -9.31 9.71
CA ARG A 413 20.89 -7.97 10.28
C ARG A 413 21.17 -7.95 11.78
N ILE A 414 20.76 -8.99 12.50
CA ILE A 414 21.13 -9.19 13.91
C ILE A 414 22.65 -9.32 14.03
N GLN A 415 23.28 -10.24 13.29
CA GLN A 415 24.73 -10.42 13.32
C GLN A 415 25.49 -9.14 12.93
N LYS A 416 24.98 -8.39 11.94
CA LYS A 416 25.59 -7.13 11.53
C LYS A 416 25.49 -6.04 12.60
N SER A 417 24.44 -6.04 13.42
CA SER A 417 24.19 -5.01 14.44
C SER A 417 24.88 -5.31 15.77
N TYR A 418 25.03 -6.58 16.15
CA TYR A 418 25.57 -6.99 17.46
C TYR A 418 26.90 -7.76 17.38
N GLY A 419 27.47 -7.91 16.18
CA GLY A 419 28.72 -8.63 15.97
C GLY A 419 28.54 -10.15 16.07
N THR A 420 29.48 -10.82 16.75
CA THR A 420 29.41 -12.29 16.90
C THR A 420 28.33 -12.63 17.91
N VAL A 421 27.21 -13.14 17.43
CA VAL A 421 26.11 -13.67 18.25
C VAL A 421 26.27 -15.17 18.33
N ASP A 422 26.03 -15.72 19.52
CA ASP A 422 26.01 -17.16 19.76
C ASP A 422 24.99 -17.88 18.86
N ASP A 423 25.42 -18.97 18.21
CA ASP A 423 24.61 -19.72 17.26
C ASP A 423 23.43 -20.42 17.94
N GLU A 424 23.57 -20.88 19.18
CA GLU A 424 22.47 -21.50 19.93
C GLU A 424 21.38 -20.47 20.23
N LYS A 425 21.78 -19.27 20.66
CA LYS A 425 20.86 -18.13 20.84
C LYS A 425 20.12 -17.77 19.55
N LEU A 426 20.83 -17.70 18.41
CA LEU A 426 20.19 -17.40 17.12
C LEU A 426 19.18 -18.47 16.73
N ARG A 427 19.52 -19.75 16.91
CA ARG A 427 18.61 -20.87 16.63
C ARG A 427 17.36 -20.83 17.49
N ALA A 428 17.51 -20.55 18.78
CA ALA A 428 16.38 -20.38 19.70
C ALA A 428 15.47 -19.24 19.22
N MET A 429 16.03 -18.06 18.91
CA MET A 429 15.24 -16.93 18.40
C MET A 429 14.52 -17.23 17.08
N ILE A 430 15.17 -17.93 16.14
CA ILE A 430 14.50 -18.34 14.89
C ILE A 430 13.33 -19.28 15.19
N ALA A 431 13.54 -20.28 16.06
CA ALA A 431 12.51 -21.26 16.39
C ALA A 431 11.35 -20.67 17.21
N GLU A 432 11.64 -19.73 18.10
CA GLU A 432 10.69 -19.22 19.10
C GLU A 432 10.01 -17.93 18.67
N ASN A 433 10.64 -17.09 17.85
CA ASN A 433 10.14 -15.74 17.59
C ASN A 433 9.91 -15.44 16.11
N LEU A 434 10.39 -16.25 15.16
CA LEU A 434 10.27 -15.94 13.73
C LEU A 434 9.47 -17.00 12.97
N ARG A 435 8.28 -16.63 12.52
CA ARG A 435 7.36 -17.49 11.78
C ARG A 435 7.03 -16.84 10.45
N ILE A 436 7.51 -17.43 9.36
CA ILE A 436 7.25 -16.95 8.00
C ILE A 436 6.58 -18.08 7.23
N CYS A 437 5.52 -17.78 6.50
CA CYS A 437 4.85 -18.76 5.64
C CYS A 437 4.35 -18.12 4.35
N PHE A 438 3.96 -18.97 3.40
CA PHE A 438 3.24 -18.53 2.21
C PHE A 438 1.73 -18.57 2.42
N ILE A 439 1.00 -17.74 1.69
CA ILE A 439 -0.47 -17.77 1.63
C ILE A 439 -0.97 -19.14 1.16
N ARG A 440 -2.01 -19.67 1.80
CA ARG A 440 -2.64 -20.95 1.44
C ARG A 440 -4.15 -20.93 1.65
N HIS A 441 -4.81 -21.88 0.99
CA HIS A 441 -6.21 -22.26 1.14
C HIS A 441 -6.24 -23.64 1.78
N ASP A 442 -6.74 -23.78 3.02
CA ASP A 442 -6.73 -25.07 3.74
C ASP A 442 -5.36 -25.78 3.70
N LYS A 443 -4.27 -25.05 3.99
CA LYS A 443 -2.88 -25.54 3.91
C LYS A 443 -2.39 -25.93 2.50
N GLU A 444 -3.14 -25.64 1.45
CA GLU A 444 -2.72 -25.81 0.05
C GLU A 444 -2.22 -24.49 -0.57
N SER A 445 -1.09 -24.56 -1.30
CA SER A 445 -0.43 -23.38 -1.90
C SER A 445 -0.89 -23.06 -3.33
N LYS A 446 -1.85 -23.84 -3.84
CA LYS A 446 -2.27 -23.83 -5.23
C LYS A 446 -3.78 -23.89 -5.35
N TYR A 447 -4.30 -23.28 -6.41
CA TYR A 447 -5.64 -23.53 -6.91
C TYR A 447 -5.76 -24.95 -7.47
N GLN A 448 -6.99 -25.41 -7.74
CA GLN A 448 -7.27 -26.75 -8.25
C GLN A 448 -6.63 -27.01 -9.61
N ASP A 449 -6.40 -25.97 -10.42
CA ASP A 449 -5.70 -26.07 -11.70
C ASP A 449 -4.16 -26.20 -11.57
N GLY A 450 -3.64 -26.17 -10.35
CA GLY A 450 -2.23 -26.34 -10.01
C GLY A 450 -1.40 -25.05 -10.04
N LYS A 451 -1.99 -23.88 -10.35
CA LYS A 451 -1.29 -22.59 -10.25
C LYS A 451 -1.21 -22.09 -8.82
N SER A 452 -0.15 -21.38 -8.48
CA SER A 452 0.09 -20.91 -7.11
C SER A 452 -0.77 -19.72 -6.73
N ILE A 453 -1.15 -19.66 -5.46
CA ILE A 453 -1.98 -18.59 -4.89
C ILE A 453 -1.15 -17.33 -4.71
N GLY A 454 -1.64 -16.19 -5.22
CA GLY A 454 -0.97 -14.89 -5.11
C GLY A 454 -1.48 -14.07 -3.93
N LEU A 455 -0.58 -13.32 -3.27
CA LEU A 455 -0.90 -12.31 -2.27
C LEU A 455 -0.33 -10.95 -2.71
N HIS A 456 -1.10 -9.89 -2.56
CA HIS A 456 -0.72 -8.53 -2.93
C HIS A 456 -1.01 -7.50 -1.82
N SER A 457 -1.37 -7.95 -0.62
CA SER A 457 -1.55 -7.06 0.52
C SER A 457 -0.27 -6.32 0.90
N LYS A 458 -0.45 -5.17 1.54
CA LYS A 458 0.61 -4.39 2.19
C LYS A 458 0.14 -4.00 3.59
N HIS A 459 -0.15 -5.00 4.41
CA HIS A 459 -0.78 -4.83 5.72
C HIS A 459 0.08 -5.41 6.82
N PHE A 460 0.15 -4.71 7.95
CA PHE A 460 0.82 -5.20 9.15
C PHE A 460 0.18 -4.64 10.43
N ILE A 461 0.27 -5.42 11.50
CA ILE A 461 -0.26 -5.14 12.84
C ILE A 461 0.92 -5.18 13.81
N VAL A 462 1.00 -4.22 14.72
CA VAL A 462 1.98 -4.19 15.81
C VAL A 462 1.27 -4.19 17.15
N ASP A 463 1.71 -5.13 18.00
CA ASP A 463 1.24 -5.37 19.36
C ASP A 463 -0.28 -5.55 19.49
N ASP A 464 -0.96 -5.89 18.39
CA ASP A 464 -2.42 -5.95 18.27
C ASP A 464 -3.17 -4.69 18.71
N THR A 465 -2.49 -3.54 18.68
CA THR A 465 -3.01 -2.22 19.08
C THR A 465 -3.05 -1.23 17.93
N CYS A 466 -2.16 -1.40 16.95
CA CYS A 466 -2.00 -0.49 15.82
C CYS A 466 -1.80 -1.29 14.52
N CYS A 467 -2.45 -0.90 13.43
CA CYS A 467 -2.25 -1.55 12.12
C CYS A 467 -2.13 -0.54 10.98
N TYR A 468 -1.45 -0.94 9.89
CA TYR A 468 -1.34 -0.17 8.65
C TYR A 468 -2.06 -0.89 7.51
N ILE A 469 -2.85 -0.16 6.72
CA ILE A 469 -3.44 -0.62 5.46
C ILE A 469 -3.18 0.43 4.39
N GLY A 470 -2.58 0.02 3.27
CA GLY A 470 -2.28 0.94 2.18
C GLY A 470 -1.61 0.28 1.00
N SER A 471 -0.88 1.10 0.24
CA SER A 471 -0.26 0.72 -1.04
C SER A 471 1.24 0.42 -0.95
N GLN A 472 1.91 0.89 0.12
CA GLN A 472 3.37 0.78 0.29
C GLN A 472 3.86 -0.64 0.54
N ASN A 473 4.60 -1.19 -0.41
CA ASN A 473 5.33 -2.45 -0.21
C ASN A 473 6.53 -2.24 0.72
N LEU A 474 6.95 -3.32 1.40
CA LEU A 474 8.18 -3.31 2.22
C LEU A 474 9.45 -3.67 1.41
N TYR A 475 9.32 -4.29 0.23
CA TYR A 475 10.44 -4.37 -0.70
C TYR A 475 10.77 -2.98 -1.26
N MET A 476 12.03 -2.78 -1.63
CA MET A 476 12.52 -1.47 -2.05
C MET A 476 11.93 -1.03 -3.40
N CYS A 477 11.05 -0.04 -3.37
CA CYS A 477 10.56 0.67 -4.54
C CYS A 477 10.26 2.14 -4.20
N ASP A 478 10.97 3.10 -4.81
CA ASP A 478 10.76 4.53 -4.51
C ASP A 478 9.59 5.13 -5.31
N LEU A 479 8.38 4.65 -5.03
CA LEU A 479 7.13 5.06 -5.71
C LEU A 479 6.35 6.08 -4.86
N ALA A 480 5.39 6.77 -5.46
CA ALA A 480 4.44 7.55 -4.66
C ALA A 480 3.36 6.61 -4.11
N GLU A 481 3.32 6.45 -2.80
CA GLU A 481 2.50 5.49 -2.09
C GLU A 481 1.88 6.12 -0.85
N TRP A 482 0.75 5.57 -0.44
CA TRP A 482 -0.07 6.11 0.64
C TRP A 482 -0.84 5.01 1.36
N GLY A 483 -1.12 5.23 2.63
CA GLY A 483 -1.92 4.36 3.48
C GLY A 483 -2.30 5.00 4.80
N ILE A 484 -3.06 4.25 5.59
CA ILE A 484 -3.59 4.68 6.89
C ILE A 484 -3.07 3.76 7.96
N VAL A 485 -2.61 4.35 9.05
CA VAL A 485 -2.40 3.70 10.33
C VAL A 485 -3.65 3.90 11.18
N ILE A 486 -4.21 2.80 11.68
CA ILE A 486 -5.34 2.75 12.59
C ILE A 486 -4.78 2.42 13.96
N ASP A 487 -4.87 3.38 14.88
CA ASP A 487 -4.27 3.28 16.21
C ASP A 487 -5.37 3.16 17.28
N ASP A 488 -6.08 2.04 17.22
CA ASP A 488 -7.15 1.68 18.14
C ASP A 488 -7.22 0.16 18.29
N GLU A 489 -7.00 -0.33 19.52
CA GLU A 489 -6.96 -1.76 19.82
C GLU A 489 -8.27 -2.46 19.45
N THR A 490 -9.43 -1.84 19.68
CA THR A 490 -10.72 -2.49 19.42
C THR A 490 -10.93 -2.71 17.92
N GLU A 491 -10.65 -1.69 17.10
CA GLU A 491 -10.75 -1.81 15.65
C GLU A 491 -9.67 -2.74 15.07
N VAL A 492 -8.45 -2.70 15.60
CA VAL A 492 -7.37 -3.60 15.18
C VAL A 492 -7.71 -5.06 15.47
N GLN A 493 -8.32 -5.37 16.62
CA GLN A 493 -8.79 -6.72 16.91
C GLN A 493 -9.87 -7.19 15.93
N LYS A 494 -10.80 -6.31 15.54
CA LYS A 494 -11.80 -6.65 14.50
C LYS A 494 -11.14 -6.93 13.16
N ILE A 495 -10.20 -6.09 12.74
CA ILE A 495 -9.45 -6.28 11.48
C ILE A 495 -8.68 -7.60 11.51
N LYS A 496 -7.99 -7.87 12.62
CA LYS A 496 -7.24 -9.11 12.84
C LYS A 496 -8.15 -10.33 12.74
N ALA A 497 -9.27 -10.34 13.46
CA ALA A 497 -10.22 -11.46 13.44
C ALA A 497 -10.87 -11.67 12.06
N ASN A 498 -11.16 -10.60 11.33
CA ASN A 498 -11.82 -10.69 10.02
C ASN A 498 -10.87 -11.00 8.85
N TYR A 499 -9.56 -10.80 9.03
CA TYR A 499 -8.59 -10.95 7.95
C TYR A 499 -7.35 -11.73 8.33
N PHE A 500 -6.55 -11.24 9.28
CA PHE A 500 -5.25 -11.87 9.59
C PHE A 500 -5.42 -13.28 10.17
N ASP A 501 -6.30 -13.47 11.15
CA ASP A 501 -6.47 -14.75 11.84
C ASP A 501 -6.88 -15.89 10.89
N PRO A 502 -7.94 -15.75 10.06
CA PRO A 502 -8.28 -16.81 9.11
C PRO A 502 -7.18 -17.02 8.05
N LEU A 503 -6.47 -15.96 7.65
CA LEU A 503 -5.36 -16.07 6.71
C LEU A 503 -4.17 -16.82 7.30
N TRP A 504 -3.81 -16.52 8.54
CA TRP A 504 -2.78 -17.22 9.29
C TRP A 504 -3.17 -18.69 9.53
N GLU A 505 -4.40 -18.93 9.99
CA GLU A 505 -4.93 -20.27 10.25
C GLU A 505 -4.92 -21.14 9.00
N ASN A 506 -5.19 -20.59 7.81
CA ASN A 506 -5.09 -21.35 6.56
C ASN A 506 -3.63 -21.52 6.09
N SER A 507 -2.77 -20.55 6.37
CA SER A 507 -1.43 -20.44 5.77
C SER A 507 -0.32 -21.13 6.56
N PHE A 508 -0.31 -21.01 7.89
CA PHE A 508 0.84 -21.41 8.69
C PHE A 508 0.90 -22.91 8.97
N THR A 509 1.89 -23.61 8.42
CA THR A 509 2.11 -25.06 8.61
C THR A 509 3.20 -25.38 9.64
N GLY A 510 4.01 -24.38 10.02
CA GLY A 510 5.23 -24.58 10.80
C GLY A 510 6.40 -25.21 10.02
N GLN A 511 6.30 -25.36 8.69
CA GLN A 511 7.28 -26.08 7.88
C GLN A 511 8.08 -25.18 6.91
N ASP A 512 7.63 -23.95 6.67
CA ASP A 512 8.25 -23.06 5.67
C ASP A 512 9.59 -22.47 6.10
N VAL A 513 9.88 -22.46 7.41
CA VAL A 513 11.14 -21.98 7.99
C VAL A 513 11.83 -23.14 8.70
N ASP A 514 12.85 -23.69 8.06
CA ASP A 514 13.77 -24.64 8.69
C ASP A 514 14.95 -23.87 9.32
N VAL A 515 15.09 -23.99 10.64
CA VAL A 515 16.12 -23.30 11.43
C VAL A 515 17.53 -23.60 10.93
N GLN A 516 17.81 -24.86 10.56
CA GLN A 516 19.13 -25.25 10.09
C GLN A 516 19.43 -24.64 8.72
N LEU A 517 18.46 -24.66 7.80
CA LEU A 517 18.61 -24.03 6.48
C LEU A 517 18.77 -22.51 6.58
N VAL A 518 18.12 -21.85 7.56
CA VAL A 518 18.35 -20.43 7.83
C VAL A 518 19.81 -20.17 8.22
N MET A 519 20.32 -20.95 9.17
CA MET A 519 21.71 -20.83 9.65
C MET A 519 22.73 -21.10 8.53
N ASP A 520 22.48 -22.13 7.70
CA ASP A 520 23.33 -22.43 6.54
C ASP A 520 23.26 -21.31 5.47
N GLY A 521 22.09 -20.66 5.37
CA GLY A 521 21.83 -19.54 4.48
C GLY A 521 22.48 -18.20 4.86
N LEU A 522 23.09 -18.08 6.05
CA LEU A 522 23.71 -16.83 6.51
C LEU A 522 24.96 -16.43 5.70
N LYS A 523 25.57 -17.37 4.96
CA LYS A 523 26.76 -17.09 4.13
C LYS A 523 26.44 -16.79 2.67
N ILE A 524 25.18 -16.94 2.25
CA ILE A 524 24.76 -16.74 0.85
C ILE A 524 24.71 -15.24 0.54
N ASP A 525 25.40 -14.76 -0.48
CA ASP A 525 25.28 -13.36 -0.94
C ASP A 525 24.04 -13.16 -1.80
N ARG A 526 22.94 -12.70 -1.18
CA ARG A 526 21.66 -12.42 -1.84
C ARG A 526 21.55 -11.03 -2.45
N ASP A 527 22.47 -10.11 -2.09
CA ASP A 527 22.58 -8.76 -2.68
C ASP A 527 23.18 -8.81 -4.11
N GLY A 528 23.76 -9.95 -4.51
CA GLY A 528 24.34 -10.11 -5.85
C GLY A 528 25.67 -9.39 -6.07
N LYS A 529 26.40 -9.04 -4.99
CA LYS A 529 27.62 -8.20 -5.02
C LYS A 529 28.89 -8.89 -5.54
N SER A 530 28.82 -10.13 -6.03
CA SER A 530 30.03 -10.87 -6.42
C SER A 530 30.78 -10.24 -7.61
N LYS A 531 32.11 -10.07 -7.46
CA LYS A 531 33.06 -9.46 -8.42
C LYS A 531 33.14 -10.09 -9.83
N MET A 532 32.51 -11.25 -10.07
CA MET A 532 32.68 -12.00 -11.33
C MET A 532 32.06 -11.30 -12.56
N PHE A 533 31.23 -10.27 -12.36
CA PHE A 533 30.67 -9.43 -13.42
C PHE A 533 31.28 -8.02 -13.48
N GLY A 534 32.33 -7.76 -12.70
CA GLY A 534 32.85 -6.43 -12.41
C GLY A 534 33.62 -5.70 -13.51
N ALA A 535 33.80 -6.29 -14.70
CA ALA A 535 34.56 -5.63 -15.79
C ALA A 535 33.82 -5.53 -17.13
N GLY A 536 32.86 -6.41 -17.44
CA GLY A 536 32.22 -6.45 -18.76
C GLY A 536 30.73 -6.11 -18.79
N GLN A 537 30.02 -6.28 -17.68
CA GLN A 537 28.58 -6.01 -17.60
C GLN A 537 28.25 -4.70 -16.89
N ASN A 538 29.19 -4.10 -16.15
CA ASN A 538 28.97 -2.77 -15.62
C ASN A 538 28.78 -1.74 -16.74
N GLU A 539 29.42 -1.90 -17.90
CA GLU A 539 29.19 -1.01 -19.05
C GLU A 539 27.89 -1.31 -19.82
N GLN A 540 27.40 -2.55 -19.85
CA GLN A 540 26.12 -2.88 -20.50
C GLN A 540 24.91 -2.64 -19.59
N ALA A 541 25.02 -2.92 -18.29
CA ALA A 541 24.04 -2.51 -17.29
C ALA A 541 24.04 -0.99 -17.07
N ALA A 542 25.20 -0.32 -17.14
CA ALA A 542 25.26 1.14 -17.22
C ALA A 542 24.89 1.70 -18.61
N ALA A 543 24.95 0.94 -19.70
CA ALA A 543 24.42 1.40 -20.99
C ALA A 543 22.89 1.21 -21.09
N MET A 544 22.33 0.24 -20.37
CA MET A 544 20.88 0.06 -20.18
C MET A 544 20.33 0.91 -19.02
N MET A 545 21.20 1.36 -18.10
CA MET A 545 20.95 2.39 -17.09
C MET A 545 21.99 3.52 -17.19
N PRO A 546 21.96 4.35 -18.26
CA PRO A 546 22.98 5.39 -18.46
C PRO A 546 23.01 6.47 -17.37
N HIS A 547 21.99 6.55 -16.50
CA HIS A 547 21.77 7.73 -15.67
C HIS A 547 21.21 7.47 -14.25
N GLY A 548 21.74 6.49 -13.50
CA GLY A 548 21.16 6.05 -12.21
C GLY A 548 21.96 6.27 -10.91
N HIS A 549 23.24 6.65 -10.93
CA HIS A 549 24.07 6.57 -9.72
C HIS A 549 23.89 7.67 -8.66
N GLY A 550 23.00 8.65 -8.84
CA GLY A 550 22.95 9.83 -7.97
C GLY A 550 21.57 10.26 -7.43
N GLU A 551 20.50 9.51 -7.69
CA GLU A 551 19.13 9.93 -7.31
C GLU A 551 18.30 8.83 -6.63
N TYR A 552 18.91 7.71 -6.19
CA TYR A 552 18.19 6.77 -5.34
C TYR A 552 18.38 7.19 -3.88
N TYR A 553 17.28 7.44 -3.18
CA TYR A 553 17.31 7.52 -1.72
C TYR A 553 17.63 6.12 -1.19
N ASP A 554 18.85 5.92 -0.71
CA ASP A 554 19.20 4.72 0.03
C ASP A 554 18.87 4.99 1.50
N MET A 555 17.90 4.28 2.07
CA MET A 555 17.58 4.37 3.50
C MET A 555 18.83 4.09 4.37
N GLU A 556 19.83 3.40 3.83
CA GLU A 556 21.12 3.17 4.51
C GLU A 556 21.88 4.47 4.81
N ASP A 557 21.79 5.49 3.96
CA ASP A 557 22.53 6.75 4.15
C ASP A 557 21.87 7.64 5.23
N ALA A 558 20.54 7.54 5.42
CA ALA A 558 19.82 8.32 6.43
C ALA A 558 19.94 7.73 7.85
N ALA A 559 20.11 6.41 7.98
CA ALA A 559 20.24 5.74 9.27
C ALA A 559 21.62 5.94 9.94
N VAL A 560 22.62 6.47 9.22
CA VAL A 560 23.96 6.74 9.74
C VAL A 560 24.09 8.15 10.35
N GLU A 561 23.14 9.06 10.11
CA GLU A 561 23.17 10.44 10.62
C GLU A 561 22.49 10.63 11.99
N VAL A 562 22.23 9.56 12.76
CA VAL A 562 21.83 9.69 14.18
C VAL A 562 23.10 9.82 15.01
N GLU A 563 23.43 11.07 15.36
CA GLU A 563 24.65 11.50 16.05
C GLU A 563 25.01 10.63 17.27
N GLU A 564 26.24 10.12 17.25
CA GLU A 564 27.02 9.84 18.46
C GLU A 564 27.14 11.15 19.24
N GLY A 565 26.40 11.28 20.34
CA GLY A 565 26.54 12.42 21.25
C GLY A 565 27.96 12.44 21.83
N ASP A 566 28.69 13.51 21.54
CA ASP A 566 29.98 13.82 22.12
C ASP A 566 29.94 13.75 23.66
N GLU A 567 30.85 12.98 24.25
CA GLU A 567 31.06 12.95 25.69
C GLU A 567 31.48 14.33 26.21
N PRO A 568 30.98 14.78 27.38
CA PRO A 568 31.38 16.05 27.94
C PRO A 568 32.81 15.94 28.50
N VAL A 569 33.70 16.74 27.94
CA VAL A 569 35.05 16.97 28.45
C VAL A 569 34.97 17.53 29.87
N VAL A 570 35.45 16.75 30.83
CA VAL A 570 35.71 17.18 32.21
C VAL A 570 36.87 18.17 32.18
N GLY A 571 36.58 19.44 32.47
CA GLY A 571 37.57 20.46 32.77
C GLY A 571 37.40 20.93 34.20
N ASP A 572 38.25 20.44 35.09
CA ASP A 572 38.51 21.05 36.39
C ASP A 572 39.09 22.46 36.20
N ASN A 573 38.56 23.44 36.93
CA ASN A 573 39.33 24.36 37.77
C ASN A 573 38.41 25.41 38.43
N ASP A 574 38.27 25.24 39.74
CA ASP A 574 38.52 26.21 40.81
C ASP A 574 38.01 27.67 40.74
N ASP A 575 37.37 28.00 41.87
CA ASP A 575 37.49 29.23 42.64
C ASP A 575 36.52 30.41 42.39
N LYS A 576 35.60 30.52 43.35
CA LYS A 576 35.37 31.67 44.28
C LYS A 576 34.00 32.35 44.25
N ASP A 577 33.33 32.18 45.39
CA ASP A 577 32.64 33.19 46.19
C ASP A 577 31.65 34.15 45.50
N ALA A 578 30.37 34.02 45.82
CA ALA A 578 29.72 34.98 46.73
C ALA A 578 28.23 34.66 46.97
N ASP A 579 27.87 34.83 48.24
CA ASP A 579 26.57 34.82 48.89
C ASP A 579 25.39 35.45 48.14
N GLY A 580 24.18 34.95 48.44
CA GLY A 580 22.95 35.71 48.22
C GLY A 580 21.65 34.90 48.28
N ALA A 581 21.28 34.42 49.47
CA ALA A 581 19.91 33.98 49.75
C ALA A 581 18.92 35.16 49.62
N VAL A 582 17.69 34.91 49.13
CA VAL A 582 16.40 35.26 49.79
C VAL A 582 15.22 34.73 48.97
N THR A 583 14.23 34.29 49.74
CA THR A 583 12.96 33.62 49.53
C THR A 583 11.82 34.42 48.88
N ALA A 584 10.95 33.67 48.17
CA ALA A 584 9.48 33.59 48.26
C ALA A 584 8.52 34.74 47.82
N ALA A 585 7.43 34.25 47.22
CA ALA A 585 6.01 34.68 47.34
C ALA A 585 5.37 35.56 46.23
N ALA A 586 4.54 34.88 45.42
CA ALA A 586 3.07 34.96 45.32
C ALA A 586 2.31 36.27 44.95
N SER A 587 1.13 36.00 44.36
CA SER A 587 -0.07 36.82 44.05
C SER A 587 -0.10 37.42 42.64
N SER A 588 -1.01 37.07 41.72
CA SER A 588 -2.49 37.00 41.70
C SER A 588 -3.19 38.37 41.72
N LYS A 589 -3.92 38.68 40.64
CA LYS A 589 -5.13 39.52 40.53
C LYS A 589 -5.64 39.37 39.09
N ASP A 590 -6.74 38.65 38.86
CA ASP A 590 -8.14 39.12 38.91
C ASP A 590 -8.54 40.06 37.76
N ASN A 591 -9.45 39.59 36.91
CA ASN A 591 -10.68 40.34 36.62
C ASN A 591 -11.78 39.40 36.07
N THR A 592 -12.90 39.39 36.78
CA THR A 592 -14.18 38.74 36.49
C THR A 592 -15.22 39.78 36.09
N ASP A 593 -16.17 39.41 35.22
CA ASP A 593 -17.63 39.65 35.30
C ASP A 593 -18.27 39.07 34.01
N ALA A 594 -19.22 38.12 33.95
CA ALA A 594 -20.40 37.69 34.73
C ALA A 594 -21.74 38.23 34.19
N SER A 595 -22.60 37.32 33.68
CA SER A 595 -24.08 37.20 33.90
C SER A 595 -24.65 36.15 32.92
N VAL A 596 -25.05 34.93 33.30
CA VAL A 596 -26.19 34.44 34.12
C VAL A 596 -27.53 34.36 33.36
N SER A 597 -28.06 33.14 33.21
CA SER A 597 -29.44 32.78 33.62
C SER A 597 -29.62 31.25 33.66
N GLU A 598 -29.87 30.72 34.86
CA GLU A 598 -30.35 29.36 35.16
C GLU A 598 -31.89 29.30 35.09
N ALA A 599 -32.42 28.10 34.83
CA ALA A 599 -33.74 27.69 35.33
C ALA A 599 -33.69 26.22 35.75
N ASN A 600 -34.13 25.99 36.99
CA ASN A 600 -34.14 24.73 37.72
C ASN A 600 -35.60 24.31 37.89
N VAL A 601 -35.96 23.03 37.67
CA VAL A 601 -37.19 22.42 38.24
C VAL A 601 -36.90 20.97 38.62
N THR A 602 -37.08 20.69 39.90
CA THR A 602 -37.09 19.40 40.60
C THR A 602 -38.45 18.70 40.53
N SER A 603 -38.49 17.36 40.52
CA SER A 603 -39.12 16.54 41.60
C SER A 603 -39.15 15.03 41.30
N GLU A 604 -38.50 14.29 42.20
CA GLU A 604 -38.79 12.98 42.85
C GLU A 604 -39.88 12.01 42.34
N GLY A 605 -39.61 10.70 42.49
CA GLY A 605 -40.63 9.65 42.49
C GLY A 605 -40.19 8.18 42.33
N ASP A 606 -39.37 7.67 43.27
CA ASP A 606 -39.38 6.33 43.91
C ASP A 606 -39.82 4.99 43.23
N VAL A 607 -38.94 3.98 43.43
CA VAL A 607 -39.16 2.57 43.86
C VAL A 607 -39.70 1.51 42.86
N ALA A 608 -38.88 0.49 42.54
CA ALA A 608 -39.07 -0.90 43.02
C ALA A 608 -38.14 -1.91 42.29
N ALA A 609 -37.52 -2.78 43.09
CA ALA A 609 -36.76 -3.96 42.68
C ALA A 609 -37.68 -5.11 42.22
N GLY A 610 -37.16 -6.01 41.38
CA GLY A 610 -37.83 -7.27 41.04
C GLY A 610 -37.03 -8.15 40.07
N SER A 611 -36.13 -8.96 40.63
CA SER A 611 -35.61 -10.20 40.02
C SER A 611 -36.73 -11.20 39.72
N VAL A 612 -36.66 -11.95 38.61
CA VAL A 612 -36.98 -13.40 38.47
C VAL A 612 -36.73 -13.82 37.01
N ALA A 613 -35.82 -14.78 36.81
CA ALA A 613 -35.93 -15.88 35.83
C ALA A 613 -36.38 -17.13 36.63
N PRO A 614 -36.87 -18.26 36.06
CA PRO A 614 -36.68 -18.79 34.69
C PRO A 614 -37.96 -19.43 34.08
N GLU A 615 -37.88 -20.00 32.87
CA GLU A 615 -38.21 -21.42 32.58
C GLU A 615 -38.32 -21.72 31.08
N GLU A 616 -37.84 -22.94 30.76
CA GLU A 616 -37.92 -23.65 29.48
C GLU A 616 -39.36 -24.11 29.18
N SER A 617 -39.69 -24.28 27.89
CA SER A 617 -40.52 -25.41 27.47
C SER A 617 -40.33 -25.73 25.99
N ASN A 618 -39.90 -26.97 25.74
CA ASN A 618 -40.08 -27.72 24.49
C ASN A 618 -41.53 -27.68 24.01
N ASP A 619 -41.75 -27.68 22.69
CA ASP A 619 -42.58 -28.72 22.10
C ASP A 619 -42.27 -28.98 20.62
N GLN A 620 -42.14 -30.27 20.31
CA GLN A 620 -42.01 -30.86 18.99
C GLN A 620 -43.40 -31.21 18.42
N LEU A 621 -43.37 -31.62 17.14
CA LEU A 621 -44.33 -32.44 16.37
C LEU A 621 -45.10 -31.64 15.30
N SER A 622 -45.37 -32.13 14.09
CA SER A 622 -44.87 -33.19 13.19
C SER A 622 -45.85 -33.23 11.99
N GLY A 623 -45.41 -33.71 10.82
CA GLY A 623 -46.28 -34.16 9.71
C GLY A 623 -45.86 -33.60 8.35
N VAL A 624 -45.02 -34.25 7.53
CA VAL A 624 -45.15 -35.50 6.74
C VAL A 624 -46.11 -35.39 5.54
N ASN A 625 -45.53 -35.46 4.33
CA ASN A 625 -45.90 -36.35 3.20
C ASN A 625 -44.81 -36.22 2.10
N LYS A 626 -43.90 -37.18 1.87
CA LYS A 626 -43.97 -38.48 1.14
C LYS A 626 -44.36 -38.42 -0.34
N THR A 627 -43.42 -38.77 -1.23
CA THR A 627 -43.41 -39.90 -2.21
C THR A 627 -42.10 -39.85 -3.02
N LYS A 628 -41.18 -40.83 -2.91
CA LYS A 628 -41.00 -42.10 -3.70
C LYS A 628 -40.76 -41.85 -5.20
N SER A 629 -39.75 -42.42 -5.88
CA SER A 629 -39.36 -43.85 -6.02
C SER A 629 -37.94 -44.00 -6.64
N GLU A 630 -37.06 -44.86 -6.10
CA GLU A 630 -36.57 -46.19 -6.61
C GLU A 630 -35.42 -46.10 -7.64
N GLU A 631 -34.18 -46.50 -7.26
CA GLU A 631 -33.52 -47.83 -7.42
C GLU A 631 -33.17 -48.18 -8.88
N SER A 632 -31.93 -48.48 -9.28
CA SER A 632 -31.07 -49.62 -8.88
C SER A 632 -29.73 -49.54 -9.64
N ALA A 633 -28.58 -49.78 -8.99
CA ALA A 633 -27.72 -50.99 -9.04
C ALA A 633 -26.85 -51.20 -10.31
N GLY A 634 -25.56 -51.47 -10.10
CA GLY A 634 -24.64 -51.96 -11.15
C GLY A 634 -23.17 -52.00 -10.70
N GLU A 635 -22.71 -53.19 -10.34
CA GLU A 635 -21.39 -53.57 -9.82
C GLU A 635 -20.26 -53.72 -10.88
N GLU A 636 -19.02 -53.59 -10.36
CA GLU A 636 -17.82 -54.45 -10.57
C GLU A 636 -16.90 -54.43 -11.82
N LYS A 637 -15.59 -54.51 -11.46
CA LYS A 637 -14.41 -55.18 -12.08
C LYS A 637 -13.68 -54.49 -13.25
N LYS A 638 -12.37 -54.68 -13.51
CA LYS A 638 -11.10 -55.04 -12.81
C LYS A 638 -10.09 -55.31 -13.96
N GLU A 639 -8.80 -55.02 -13.74
CA GLU A 639 -7.61 -55.56 -14.46
C GLU A 639 -7.43 -55.12 -15.95
N GLY A 640 -6.24 -54.90 -16.52
CA GLY A 640 -4.86 -55.22 -16.12
C GLY A 640 -3.81 -54.57 -17.03
N GLU A 641 -2.58 -55.04 -16.83
CA GLU A 641 -1.23 -54.56 -17.21
C GLU A 641 -0.93 -54.45 -18.72
N ASP A 642 0.05 -53.62 -19.12
CA ASP A 642 1.43 -54.02 -19.47
C ASP A 642 2.18 -52.89 -20.22
N GLY A 643 3.49 -52.81 -19.97
CA GLY A 643 4.40 -51.74 -20.42
C GLY A 643 5.18 -52.00 -21.72
N ASN A 644 6.03 -51.02 -22.08
CA ASN A 644 7.30 -51.26 -22.78
C ASN A 644 8.22 -50.02 -22.81
N ASP A 645 9.51 -50.33 -22.95
CA ASP A 645 10.74 -49.57 -22.69
C ASP A 645 11.18 -48.45 -23.68
N HIS A 646 11.87 -47.43 -23.10
CA HIS A 646 13.10 -46.65 -23.47
C HIS A 646 13.42 -46.19 -24.94
N PRO A 647 14.33 -45.19 -25.20
CA PRO A 647 15.32 -44.53 -24.31
C PRO A 647 15.45 -42.97 -24.42
N GLU A 648 16.36 -42.44 -23.60
CA GLU A 648 16.87 -41.08 -23.40
C GLU A 648 17.21 -40.24 -24.66
N VAL A 649 16.95 -38.92 -24.57
CA VAL A 649 17.79 -37.86 -25.16
C VAL A 649 17.95 -36.74 -24.13
N VAL A 650 19.08 -36.74 -23.42
CA VAL A 650 19.58 -35.61 -22.62
C VAL A 650 20.51 -34.81 -23.51
N GLN A 651 20.16 -33.55 -23.81
CA GLN A 651 21.04 -32.39 -24.08
C GLN A 651 20.24 -31.32 -24.85
N ASN A 652 19.72 -30.31 -24.15
CA ASN A 652 19.60 -28.91 -24.65
C ASN A 652 18.94 -27.91 -23.67
N GLU A 653 18.89 -28.16 -22.36
CA GLU A 653 18.23 -27.23 -21.42
C GLU A 653 19.03 -25.94 -21.11
N SER A 654 20.34 -25.90 -21.35
CA SER A 654 21.18 -24.75 -20.97
C SER A 654 21.08 -23.55 -21.93
N HIS A 655 20.59 -23.74 -23.16
CA HIS A 655 20.49 -22.67 -24.15
C HIS A 655 19.09 -22.01 -24.18
N GLU A 656 18.04 -22.71 -23.74
CA GLU A 656 16.71 -22.12 -23.54
C GLU A 656 16.62 -21.30 -22.25
N GLN A 657 17.25 -21.74 -21.17
CA GLN A 657 17.30 -20.99 -19.89
C GLN A 657 17.96 -19.60 -20.05
N SER A 658 18.97 -19.48 -20.93
CA SER A 658 19.61 -18.20 -21.24
C SER A 658 18.73 -17.24 -22.05
N LYS A 659 17.78 -17.75 -22.86
CA LYS A 659 16.82 -16.92 -23.62
C LYS A 659 15.67 -16.47 -22.73
N LEU A 660 15.20 -17.33 -21.82
CA LEU A 660 14.21 -16.99 -20.79
C LEU A 660 14.72 -15.87 -19.88
N ALA A 661 15.96 -15.95 -19.39
CA ALA A 661 16.55 -14.90 -18.57
C ALA A 661 16.62 -13.52 -19.26
N LYS A 662 16.77 -13.49 -20.60
CA LYS A 662 16.85 -12.26 -21.39
C LYS A 662 15.47 -11.64 -21.66
N LEU A 663 14.43 -12.47 -21.84
CA LEU A 663 13.03 -12.03 -21.95
C LEU A 663 12.43 -11.60 -20.60
N GLN A 664 12.93 -12.16 -19.49
CA GLN A 664 12.46 -11.88 -18.14
C GLN A 664 13.09 -10.60 -17.55
N LEU A 665 14.25 -10.18 -18.06
CA LEU A 665 14.89 -8.89 -17.78
C LEU A 665 14.11 -7.68 -18.34
N ASP A 666 13.34 -7.87 -19.42
CA ASP A 666 12.55 -6.80 -20.05
C ASP A 666 11.15 -6.62 -19.41
N CYS A 667 10.69 -7.53 -18.54
CA CYS A 667 9.28 -7.65 -18.14
C CYS A 667 8.98 -7.85 -16.62
N ASN A 668 9.91 -7.56 -15.71
CA ASN A 668 9.75 -7.87 -14.26
C ASN A 668 9.36 -6.70 -13.34
N TRP A 669 8.81 -5.59 -13.85
CA TRP A 669 8.24 -4.53 -13.01
C TRP A 669 6.73 -4.67 -12.91
N CYS A 670 6.19 -4.87 -11.70
CA CYS A 670 4.76 -4.83 -11.33
C CYS A 670 3.76 -5.09 -12.47
N GLY A 671 3.31 -6.34 -12.66
CA GLY A 671 2.08 -6.59 -13.45
C GLY A 671 2.19 -6.24 -14.94
N MET A 672 3.22 -6.76 -15.62
CA MET A 672 3.81 -6.14 -16.80
C MET A 672 3.26 -6.46 -18.20
N GLY A 673 1.97 -6.77 -18.42
CA GLY A 673 1.64 -7.24 -19.77
C GLY A 673 0.24 -7.38 -20.33
N GLU A 674 -0.84 -6.93 -19.67
CA GLU A 674 -2.12 -6.79 -20.37
C GLU A 674 -2.59 -5.35 -20.67
N ALA A 675 -1.79 -4.33 -20.35
CA ALA A 675 -2.08 -2.96 -20.80
C ALA A 675 -1.97 -2.78 -22.35
N LEU A 676 -1.41 -3.76 -23.07
CA LEU A 676 -1.31 -3.76 -24.53
C LEU A 676 -2.65 -4.00 -25.26
N ASN A 677 -3.66 -4.59 -24.60
CA ASN A 677 -4.94 -4.89 -25.25
C ASN A 677 -5.91 -3.69 -25.32
N MET A 678 -5.82 -2.70 -24.42
CA MET A 678 -6.62 -1.47 -24.53
C MET A 678 -6.29 -0.68 -25.82
N ASN A 679 -5.01 -0.64 -26.23
CA ASN A 679 -4.60 0.10 -27.43
C ASN A 679 -4.96 -0.61 -28.75
N LYS A 680 -5.23 -1.93 -28.76
CA LYS A 680 -5.69 -2.64 -29.97
C LYS A 680 -7.20 -2.59 -30.16
N ALA A 681 -7.98 -2.70 -29.08
CA ALA A 681 -9.44 -2.63 -29.16
C ALA A 681 -9.96 -1.22 -29.49
N LEU A 682 -9.24 -0.16 -29.06
CA LEU A 682 -9.63 1.23 -29.32
C LEU A 682 -9.15 1.77 -30.68
N ASN A 683 -8.11 1.19 -31.29
CA ASN A 683 -7.60 1.60 -32.61
C ASN A 683 -8.20 0.83 -33.81
N MET A 684 -9.02 -0.21 -33.58
CA MET A 684 -9.64 -1.00 -34.65
C MET A 684 -10.99 -0.46 -35.17
N LYS A 685 -11.41 0.75 -34.79
CA LYS A 685 -12.62 1.40 -35.32
C LYS A 685 -12.37 2.62 -36.22
N GLU A 686 -11.12 2.93 -36.54
CA GLU A 686 -10.77 3.94 -37.54
C GLU A 686 -10.02 3.28 -38.69
N GLY A 687 -10.78 2.69 -39.61
CA GLY A 687 -10.25 2.08 -40.81
C GLY A 687 -11.20 1.06 -41.42
N ASP A 688 -12.29 1.55 -42.02
CA ASP A 688 -12.70 1.21 -43.38
C ASP A 688 -14.00 1.97 -43.75
N GLU A 689 -14.15 2.23 -45.04
CA GLU A 689 -15.23 2.98 -45.73
C GLU A 689 -16.67 2.65 -45.31
#